data_AF-A0A6V8KG51-F1
#
_entry.id   AF-A0A6V8KG51-F1
#
_cell.length_a   1.000
_cell.length_b   1.000
_cell.length_c   1.000
_cell.angle_alpha   90.00
_cell.angle_beta   90.00
_cell.angle_gamma   90.00
#
_symmetry.space_group_name_H-M   'P 1'
#
loop_
_entity.id
_entity.type
_entity.pdbx_description
1 polymer ?
#
loop_
_entity_poly.entity_id
_entity_poly.type
_entity_poly.pdbx_seq_one_letter_code
_entity_poly.pdbx_strand_id
1 'polypeptide(L)'
;MTTCVHDAVGLIGDRWRETGAELGPLGCPLGPEADDGAGNRVQVFERGEIAWCPRQDMVVTCYRLRDYACFEWQLASEHYHYEWWQFEAFIDGRRLGRSASLFTYDGDVPHRQRRGRMPMRIQSAGRYEFEIRGCDDPDGDRCEQGWTKRIGFTVGHRDGNPFPDDAPVDGLIADRWHLYDAWDGPLGRPTGPAVTTAEGARQQTFTNGQISVDPRFGDLATVLYTDREAVFFTWGPASYPEAGGMRPTHYRVDWHREQGEPVVAYLEPDDAWVEFSCGGYQLRDGLPAGRQELRLFPGLPDSPYGEVGPAQPVPSVLFQPRPGGVDLGPAALGGTPAAAVATDAARIRAVVDAFAASGTVLPSKQLYHNEDLGALLVAHLQAVRDHGDGRYTVPGGWLPTATMVNEALLNLRPTSVGTDSDKDLSDLQWVYCRKINGEYDTLLKHLVAIAYRYDDLLQPRVRAHLLDWLLSVRGRHDEAVMTKQLCCNWSELGAAAVAAAGIFLGPIVLPGLGGPPCIPIPESENHVLLIESSRYLTNQLLHRRDPAVDFDNGANGFRQWMLNYLQVAARHDFLEFNARPYLRYTFNALLNLAEFADDEVSTAAQLLLDYLTVKFAVSSSRLRRLGPFRRLRDQSYAEDPVGLNDLYGRDADEMTAFFHHYTGPPPLADGSPGKHIPHWWFIECLLAGLAPYRPPVAAYVLALDETWTGTHSFHLGLRPPIPAGEQADAGVESYYRSPSFLLTSGGIFLNSGYANDGIAKYKNAAMPQPITLLPTGGALTFDQLIRLDVWPDVRSGVNTAAFHGFACGANLHIPAWLKDPATPLQGWYTFNLDADRPEHGNLGLYVAALVTAPAEIYDEGQPSSAWPTNWAFFYAVEATSMPSFEEFERRTIEDNRDLIPGDSSSLRAGVDYVFNAPDGKRIEFVIAPSSDRQFGERFAKGDRYSMRIRRVGNATAPADLQQLPLAAGSSCGPSGTPAASSSSTRAAWTLHGSWTSPMSSTRRAPARSRAPPGTTSCGRPTSPARWTASATATPRPRWSSPPGPWRSSAGSGPSHPTSATPSCTRSPASGTRPRRRPTRTTCPCNSARPRTRGCCTGF
;
A
#
# COMPACT_ATOMS: atom_id res chain seq x y z
N MET A 1 -27.91 1.62 -23.34
CA MET A 1 -28.70 2.60 -22.58
C MET A 1 -30.14 2.17 -22.68
N THR A 2 -30.67 1.61 -21.59
CA THR A 2 -32.10 1.32 -21.44
C THR A 2 -32.75 2.63 -21.03
N THR A 3 -33.55 3.24 -21.91
CA THR A 3 -34.32 4.43 -21.55
C THR A 3 -35.38 4.04 -20.52
N CYS A 4 -35.43 4.72 -19.38
CA CYS A 4 -36.48 4.49 -18.39
C CYS A 4 -37.87 4.72 -18.99
N VAL A 5 -38.87 4.00 -18.48
CA VAL A 5 -40.28 4.12 -18.93
C VAL A 5 -40.94 5.40 -18.41
N HIS A 6 -40.41 5.96 -17.32
CA HIS A 6 -40.89 7.17 -16.67
C HIS A 6 -39.76 8.18 -16.49
N ASP A 7 -40.09 9.46 -16.60
CA ASP A 7 -39.19 10.58 -16.34
C ASP A 7 -39.27 11.03 -14.87
N ALA A 8 -38.17 11.58 -14.35
CA ALA A 8 -38.14 12.31 -13.08
C ALA A 8 -37.88 13.80 -13.35
N VAL A 9 -38.74 14.67 -12.79
CA VAL A 9 -38.80 16.11 -13.09
C VAL A 9 -38.69 16.96 -11.81
N GLY A 10 -38.51 18.28 -11.97
CA GLY A 10 -38.33 19.20 -10.85
C GLY A 10 -37.18 18.81 -9.92
N LEU A 11 -37.30 19.16 -8.63
CA LEU A 11 -36.28 18.89 -7.61
C LEU A 11 -36.03 17.39 -7.39
N ILE A 12 -37.05 16.54 -7.59
CA ILE A 12 -36.90 15.07 -7.53
C ILE A 12 -36.05 14.58 -8.70
N GLY A 13 -36.34 15.06 -9.91
CA GLY A 13 -35.56 14.76 -11.11
C GLY A 13 -34.13 15.28 -11.05
N ASP A 14 -33.93 16.49 -10.51
CA ASP A 14 -32.61 17.05 -10.29
C ASP A 14 -31.81 16.20 -9.31
N ARG A 15 -32.42 15.79 -8.19
CA ARG A 15 -31.77 14.89 -7.23
C ARG A 15 -31.47 13.51 -7.82
N TRP A 16 -32.39 12.93 -8.58
CA TRP A 16 -32.16 11.67 -9.29
C TRP A 16 -30.95 11.78 -10.24
N ARG A 17 -30.89 12.85 -11.04
CA ARG A 17 -29.73 13.16 -11.92
C ARG A 17 -28.44 13.39 -11.13
N GLU A 18 -28.47 14.11 -10.01
CA GLU A 18 -27.32 14.25 -9.10
C GLU A 18 -26.79 12.88 -8.67
N THR A 19 -27.68 11.94 -8.30
CA THR A 19 -27.31 10.58 -7.87
C THR A 19 -26.87 9.63 -9.00
N GLY A 20 -26.79 10.09 -10.25
CA GLY A 20 -26.37 9.29 -11.41
C GLY A 20 -27.51 8.71 -12.26
N ALA A 21 -28.74 9.17 -12.05
CA ALA A 21 -29.93 8.76 -12.81
C ALA A 21 -30.13 7.22 -12.84
N GLU A 22 -30.36 6.63 -14.01
CA GLU A 22 -30.61 5.19 -14.15
C GLU A 22 -29.41 4.29 -13.80
N LEU A 23 -28.19 4.83 -13.89
CA LEU A 23 -26.94 4.20 -13.46
C LEU A 23 -26.61 4.51 -11.97
N GLY A 24 -27.43 5.36 -11.35
CA GLY A 24 -27.37 5.68 -9.93
C GLY A 24 -27.87 4.55 -9.04
N PRO A 25 -27.71 4.68 -7.71
CA PRO A 25 -28.12 3.64 -6.78
C PRO A 25 -29.64 3.42 -6.79
N LEU A 26 -30.43 4.45 -7.13
CA LEU A 26 -31.90 4.39 -7.25
C LEU A 26 -32.41 3.59 -8.46
N GLY A 27 -31.72 3.67 -9.60
CA GLY A 27 -32.18 3.08 -10.86
C GLY A 27 -33.27 3.87 -11.58
N CYS A 28 -34.00 3.23 -12.49
CA CYS A 28 -35.09 3.89 -13.20
C CYS A 28 -36.28 4.24 -12.30
N PRO A 29 -37.03 5.32 -12.58
CA PRO A 29 -38.31 5.57 -11.91
C PRO A 29 -39.35 4.52 -12.34
N LEU A 30 -40.09 3.98 -11.37
CA LEU A 30 -41.13 2.96 -11.57
C LEU A 30 -42.53 3.56 -11.84
N GLY A 31 -42.65 4.89 -11.75
CA GLY A 31 -43.89 5.62 -11.99
C GLY A 31 -43.67 7.13 -12.04
N PRO A 32 -44.72 7.91 -12.34
CA PRO A 32 -44.68 9.37 -12.25
C PRO A 32 -44.56 9.85 -10.80
N GLU A 33 -44.17 11.11 -10.63
CA GLU A 33 -44.24 11.83 -9.36
C GLU A 33 -45.69 11.90 -8.84
N ALA A 34 -45.89 11.55 -7.57
CA ALA A 34 -47.18 11.50 -6.90
C ALA A 34 -47.30 12.56 -5.80
N ASP A 35 -48.52 13.07 -5.59
CA ASP A 35 -48.89 13.81 -4.39
C ASP A 35 -49.17 12.82 -3.25
N ASP A 36 -48.63 13.08 -2.06
CA ASP A 36 -48.94 12.25 -0.89
C ASP A 36 -50.20 12.70 -0.12
N GLY A 37 -50.87 13.76 -0.56
CA GLY A 37 -52.05 14.35 0.07
C GLY A 37 -51.75 15.28 1.25
N ALA A 38 -50.49 15.32 1.72
CA ALA A 38 -50.00 16.29 2.69
C ALA A 38 -49.21 17.44 2.04
N GLY A 39 -49.18 17.48 0.70
CA GLY A 39 -48.44 18.48 -0.09
C GLY A 39 -46.98 18.10 -0.35
N ASN A 40 -46.53 16.90 0.03
CA ASN A 40 -45.22 16.40 -0.40
C ASN A 40 -45.35 15.77 -1.80
N ARG A 41 -44.24 15.80 -2.53
CA ARG A 41 -44.07 15.06 -3.79
C ARG A 41 -43.20 13.85 -3.52
N VAL A 42 -43.55 12.69 -4.06
CA VAL A 42 -42.76 11.45 -3.93
C VAL A 42 -42.70 10.73 -5.27
N GLN A 43 -41.54 10.14 -5.59
CA GLN A 43 -41.38 9.25 -6.74
C GLN A 43 -40.65 7.97 -6.32
N VAL A 44 -41.13 6.84 -6.81
CA VAL A 44 -40.59 5.50 -6.54
C VAL A 44 -39.68 5.08 -7.69
N PHE A 45 -38.54 4.49 -7.35
CA PHE A 45 -37.50 4.00 -8.25
C PHE A 45 -37.25 2.51 -8.00
N GLU A 46 -36.53 1.84 -8.91
CA GLU A 46 -36.22 0.40 -8.82
C GLU A 46 -35.65 -0.04 -7.46
N ARG A 47 -34.88 0.83 -6.81
CA ARG A 47 -34.09 0.51 -5.60
C ARG A 47 -34.24 1.53 -4.46
N GLY A 48 -35.27 2.38 -4.53
CA GLY A 48 -35.47 3.44 -3.55
C GLY A 48 -36.52 4.49 -3.91
N GLU A 49 -36.55 5.56 -3.14
CA GLU A 49 -37.53 6.65 -3.22
C GLU A 49 -36.85 8.00 -3.05
N ILE A 50 -37.40 9.03 -3.71
CA ILE A 50 -37.08 10.43 -3.44
C ILE A 50 -38.40 11.15 -3.10
N ALA A 51 -38.38 12.01 -2.09
CA ALA A 51 -39.47 12.96 -1.86
C ALA A 51 -38.97 14.40 -1.73
N TRP A 52 -39.75 15.34 -2.26
CA TRP A 52 -39.62 16.76 -1.95
C TRP A 52 -40.72 17.15 -0.95
N CYS A 53 -40.29 17.76 0.15
CA CYS A 53 -41.09 18.12 1.31
C CYS A 53 -41.08 19.66 1.45
N PRO A 54 -42.05 20.38 0.87
CA PRO A 54 -41.99 21.85 0.77
C PRO A 54 -42.01 22.55 2.14
N ARG A 55 -42.66 21.95 3.13
CA ARG A 55 -42.76 22.49 4.49
C ARG A 55 -41.41 22.58 5.20
N GLN A 56 -40.52 21.63 4.97
CA GLN A 56 -39.15 21.62 5.49
C GLN A 56 -38.15 22.20 4.47
N ASP A 57 -38.63 22.64 3.30
CA ASP A 57 -37.84 23.02 2.13
C ASP A 57 -36.75 21.99 1.79
N MET A 58 -37.11 20.70 1.80
CA MET A 58 -36.13 19.61 1.79
C MET A 58 -36.42 18.56 0.72
N VAL A 59 -35.38 18.11 0.02
CA VAL A 59 -35.40 16.87 -0.76
C VAL A 59 -34.76 15.77 0.08
N VAL A 60 -35.48 14.69 0.30
CA VAL A 60 -35.00 13.48 0.97
C VAL A 60 -34.90 12.34 -0.04
N THR A 61 -33.92 11.46 0.13
CA THR A 61 -33.61 10.37 -0.79
C THR A 61 -33.24 9.12 0.00
N CYS A 62 -33.81 7.97 -0.35
CA CYS A 62 -33.56 6.70 0.31
C CYS A 62 -33.30 5.61 -0.73
N TYR A 63 -32.21 4.86 -0.60
CA TYR A 63 -31.87 3.76 -1.50
C TYR A 63 -31.08 2.63 -0.81
N ARG A 64 -31.12 1.44 -1.39
CA ARG A 64 -30.26 0.31 -0.98
C ARG A 64 -28.89 0.38 -1.65
N LEU A 65 -27.82 0.21 -0.87
CA LEU A 65 -26.43 0.09 -1.31
C LEU A 65 -25.79 -1.13 -0.61
N ARG A 66 -25.72 -2.27 -1.31
CA ARG A 66 -25.40 -3.60 -0.71
C ARG A 66 -26.29 -3.92 0.51
N ASP A 67 -25.67 -4.06 1.67
CA ASP A 67 -26.24 -4.32 3.00
C ASP A 67 -26.47 -3.02 3.79
N TYR A 68 -26.46 -1.85 3.14
CA TYR A 68 -26.78 -0.56 3.74
C TYR A 68 -28.02 0.07 3.12
N ALA A 69 -28.89 0.60 3.97
CA ALA A 69 -29.81 1.65 3.63
C ALA A 69 -29.05 2.98 3.64
N CYS A 70 -29.12 3.75 2.57
CA CYS A 70 -28.57 5.10 2.51
C CYS A 70 -29.73 6.09 2.47
N PHE A 71 -29.84 6.91 3.51
CA PHE A 71 -30.80 7.98 3.61
C PHE A 71 -30.07 9.32 3.54
N GLU A 72 -30.43 10.17 2.59
CA GLU A 72 -29.80 11.46 2.32
C GLU A 72 -30.85 12.57 2.36
N TRP A 73 -30.40 13.77 2.73
CA TRP A 73 -31.25 14.95 2.74
C TRP A 73 -30.51 16.18 2.21
N GLN A 74 -31.27 17.11 1.65
CA GLN A 74 -30.78 18.37 1.11
C GLN A 74 -31.84 19.46 1.22
N LEU A 75 -31.46 20.63 1.73
CA LEU A 75 -32.28 21.84 1.66
C LEU A 75 -32.32 22.34 0.20
N ALA A 76 -33.52 22.64 -0.29
CA ALA A 76 -33.76 23.08 -1.66
C ALA A 76 -33.42 24.57 -1.86
N SER A 77 -33.40 25.38 -0.80
CA SER A 77 -33.02 26.79 -0.84
C SER A 77 -32.24 27.24 0.41
N GLU A 78 -32.06 28.56 0.55
CA GLU A 78 -31.40 29.19 1.70
C GLU A 78 -32.36 29.58 2.83
N HIS A 79 -33.66 29.30 2.72
CA HIS A 79 -34.68 29.80 3.66
C HIS A 79 -34.53 29.27 5.08
N TYR A 80 -34.04 28.03 5.24
CA TYR A 80 -33.79 27.42 6.55
C TYR A 80 -32.31 27.17 6.77
N HIS A 81 -31.91 27.25 8.03
CA HIS A 81 -30.62 26.81 8.56
C HIS A 81 -30.93 26.00 9.82
N TYR A 82 -30.20 24.92 10.03
CA TYR A 82 -30.37 24.04 11.18
C TYR A 82 -29.00 23.78 11.80
N GLU A 83 -28.95 23.77 13.13
CA GLU A 83 -27.74 23.40 13.87
C GLU A 83 -27.70 21.88 14.16
N TRP A 84 -28.87 21.25 14.26
CA TRP A 84 -29.01 19.85 14.64
C TRP A 84 -29.98 19.10 13.73
N TRP A 85 -29.77 17.79 13.65
CA TRP A 85 -30.62 16.89 12.87
C TRP A 85 -31.11 15.75 13.75
N GLN A 86 -32.38 15.41 13.61
CA GLN A 86 -32.99 14.26 14.27
C GLN A 86 -33.67 13.41 13.21
N PHE A 87 -33.40 12.10 13.21
CA PHE A 87 -33.92 11.15 12.23
C PHE A 87 -34.55 9.94 12.94
N GLU A 88 -35.51 9.31 12.27
CA GLU A 88 -36.11 8.06 12.69
C GLU A 88 -36.05 7.05 11.55
N ALA A 89 -35.77 5.79 11.90
CA ALA A 89 -35.70 4.66 10.98
C ALA A 89 -36.74 3.60 11.37
N PHE A 90 -37.33 2.95 10.38
CA PHE A 90 -38.41 1.98 10.54
C PHE A 90 -38.16 0.72 9.69
N ILE A 91 -38.62 -0.43 10.18
CA ILE A 91 -38.78 -1.67 9.40
C ILE A 91 -40.23 -2.12 9.55
N ASP A 92 -40.95 -2.30 8.45
CA ASP A 92 -42.36 -2.72 8.42
C ASP A 92 -43.26 -1.90 9.36
N GLY A 93 -43.03 -0.57 9.37
CA GLY A 93 -43.72 0.40 10.22
C GLY A 93 -43.27 0.42 11.70
N ARG A 94 -42.45 -0.53 12.15
CA ARG A 94 -41.88 -0.54 13.51
C ARG A 94 -40.65 0.35 13.59
N ARG A 95 -40.62 1.24 14.59
CA ARG A 95 -39.52 2.18 14.84
C ARG A 95 -38.31 1.46 15.43
N LEU A 96 -37.13 1.69 14.85
CA LEU A 96 -35.87 1.10 15.31
C LEU A 96 -35.19 1.92 16.43
N GLY A 97 -35.29 3.25 16.39
CA GLY A 97 -34.61 4.16 17.31
C GLY A 97 -34.85 5.64 16.99
N ARG A 98 -34.15 6.55 17.68
CA ARG A 98 -34.13 7.99 17.38
C ARG A 98 -32.81 8.58 17.86
N SER A 99 -31.89 8.77 16.92
CA SER A 99 -30.68 9.53 17.21
C SER A 99 -30.88 11.01 16.90
N ALA A 100 -30.37 11.83 17.81
CA ALA A 100 -30.07 13.23 17.60
C ALA A 100 -28.55 13.33 17.45
N SER A 101 -28.06 14.01 16.42
CA SER A 101 -26.62 14.08 16.16
C SER A 101 -26.24 15.35 15.43
N LEU A 102 -25.09 15.91 15.83
CA LEU A 102 -24.38 16.94 15.09
C LEU A 102 -23.70 16.30 13.87
N PHE A 103 -24.45 16.05 12.80
CA PHE A 103 -23.84 15.66 11.54
C PHE A 103 -23.05 16.85 10.99
N THR A 104 -21.74 16.66 10.80
CA THR A 104 -20.85 17.62 10.15
C THR A 104 -20.43 17.09 8.77
N TYR A 105 -21.31 17.20 7.79
CA TYR A 105 -21.01 17.07 6.36
C TYR A 105 -20.57 18.44 5.81
N ASP A 106 -19.29 18.80 6.03
CA ASP A 106 -18.45 19.60 5.09
C ASP A 106 -17.11 20.03 5.71
N GLY A 107 -16.92 19.96 7.03
CA GLY A 107 -15.69 20.48 7.67
C GLY A 107 -15.61 22.02 7.72
N ASP A 108 -16.40 22.71 6.89
CA ASP A 108 -16.83 24.07 7.13
C ASP A 108 -17.69 24.19 8.40
N VAL A 109 -17.71 25.43 8.92
CA VAL A 109 -18.23 25.84 10.22
C VAL A 109 -19.57 25.14 10.61
N PRO A 110 -19.74 24.60 11.83
CA PRO A 110 -20.85 23.70 12.22
C PRO A 110 -22.31 24.18 12.04
N HIS A 111 -22.56 25.41 11.58
CA HIS A 111 -23.85 26.11 11.71
C HIS A 111 -24.53 26.45 10.37
N ARG A 112 -24.13 25.84 9.24
CA ARG A 112 -24.66 26.17 7.89
C ARG A 112 -24.90 24.98 6.95
N GLN A 113 -25.10 23.78 7.52
CA GLN A 113 -25.13 22.57 6.70
C GLN A 113 -26.46 22.42 5.97
N ARG A 114 -26.40 22.31 4.64
CA ARG A 114 -27.58 22.16 3.77
C ARG A 114 -27.81 20.74 3.26
N ARG A 115 -26.87 19.84 3.52
CA ARG A 115 -26.90 18.45 3.05
C ARG A 115 -26.47 17.53 4.19
N GLY A 116 -26.96 16.31 4.17
CA GLY A 116 -26.48 15.27 5.07
C GLY A 116 -26.85 13.88 4.59
N ARG A 117 -26.24 12.88 5.22
CA ARG A 117 -26.36 11.47 4.88
C ARG A 117 -26.27 10.62 6.13
N MET A 118 -27.10 9.58 6.15
CA MET A 118 -27.05 8.47 7.07
C MET A 118 -26.97 7.15 6.29
N PRO A 119 -25.83 6.45 6.31
CA PRO A 119 -25.80 5.02 6.04
C PRO A 119 -26.24 4.26 7.30
N MET A 120 -27.19 3.34 7.17
CA MET A 120 -27.64 2.42 8.22
C MET A 120 -27.54 0.98 7.69
N ARG A 121 -26.96 0.06 8.45
CA ARG A 121 -26.85 -1.34 8.02
C ARG A 121 -28.21 -2.05 8.10
N ILE A 122 -28.56 -2.79 7.05
CA ILE A 122 -29.78 -3.58 6.88
C ILE A 122 -29.69 -4.82 7.78
N GLN A 123 -30.77 -5.16 8.49
CA GLN A 123 -30.77 -6.18 9.55
C GLN A 123 -31.65 -7.40 9.27
N SER A 124 -32.78 -7.22 8.57
CA SER A 124 -33.69 -8.27 8.12
C SER A 124 -34.21 -7.99 6.71
N ALA A 125 -34.98 -8.91 6.15
CA ALA A 125 -35.95 -8.57 5.11
C ALA A 125 -37.02 -7.60 5.67
N GLY A 126 -37.77 -6.93 4.80
CA GLY A 126 -38.82 -5.97 5.17
C GLY A 126 -38.74 -4.64 4.44
N ARG A 127 -39.72 -3.77 4.70
CA ARG A 127 -39.80 -2.39 4.19
C ARG A 127 -39.05 -1.44 5.11
N TYR A 128 -37.90 -0.94 4.66
CA TYR A 128 -37.09 0.04 5.35
C TYR A 128 -37.56 1.45 5.03
N GLU A 129 -37.79 2.28 6.04
CA GLU A 129 -38.28 3.64 5.86
C GLU A 129 -37.60 4.63 6.80
N PHE A 130 -37.49 5.89 6.38
CA PHE A 130 -36.75 6.93 7.08
C PHE A 130 -37.44 8.29 6.99
N GLU A 131 -37.33 9.08 8.05
CA GLU A 131 -37.78 10.48 8.11
C GLU A 131 -36.78 11.32 8.93
N ILE A 132 -36.70 12.62 8.63
CA ILE A 132 -35.78 13.57 9.28
C ILE A 132 -36.50 14.88 9.62
N ARG A 133 -36.01 15.58 10.64
CA ARG A 133 -36.30 16.99 10.91
C ARG A 133 -35.01 17.75 11.24
N GLY A 134 -34.96 19.01 10.83
CA GLY A 134 -33.95 19.96 11.29
C GLY A 134 -34.39 20.63 12.59
N CYS A 135 -33.41 20.99 13.43
CA CYS A 135 -33.60 21.57 14.75
C CYS A 135 -32.53 22.63 15.07
N ASP A 136 -32.85 23.56 15.97
CA ASP A 136 -31.97 24.65 16.43
C ASP A 136 -31.31 24.36 17.80
N ASP A 137 -31.56 23.18 18.39
CA ASP A 137 -30.91 22.68 19.59
C ASP A 137 -30.79 21.14 19.57
N PRO A 138 -29.84 20.56 20.35
CA PRO A 138 -29.63 19.11 20.39
C PRO A 138 -30.83 18.34 20.95
N ASP A 139 -31.47 18.91 21.97
CA ASP A 139 -32.59 18.28 22.70
C ASP A 139 -33.84 18.16 21.80
N GLY A 140 -34.01 19.07 20.84
CA GLY A 140 -35.04 19.01 19.81
C GLY A 140 -36.38 19.60 20.25
N ASP A 141 -36.33 20.60 21.12
CA ASP A 141 -37.48 21.41 21.53
C ASP A 141 -37.77 22.51 20.51
N ARG A 142 -36.78 22.91 19.68
CA ARG A 142 -36.95 23.84 18.55
C ARG A 142 -36.71 23.14 17.20
N CYS A 143 -37.74 22.44 16.70
CA CYS A 143 -37.78 21.81 15.37
C CYS A 143 -39.09 22.18 14.63
N GLU A 144 -39.34 23.48 14.40
CA GLU A 144 -40.67 24.05 14.07
C GLU A 144 -41.30 23.50 12.77
N GLN A 145 -40.48 23.14 11.79
CA GLN A 145 -40.91 22.65 10.48
C GLN A 145 -41.42 21.20 10.58
N GLY A 146 -41.04 20.45 11.61
CA GLY A 146 -41.46 19.06 11.84
C GLY A 146 -40.81 18.05 10.89
N TRP A 147 -41.29 16.81 10.93
CA TRP A 147 -40.77 15.69 10.14
C TRP A 147 -41.06 15.81 8.64
N THR A 148 -40.08 15.43 7.82
CA THR A 148 -40.24 15.22 6.37
C THR A 148 -41.16 14.03 6.06
N LYS A 149 -41.51 13.86 4.79
CA LYS A 149 -42.13 12.63 4.30
C LYS A 149 -41.24 11.42 4.60
N ARG A 150 -41.83 10.41 5.23
CA ARG A 150 -41.28 9.06 5.30
C ARG A 150 -41.14 8.46 3.90
N ILE A 151 -39.92 8.03 3.56
CA ILE A 151 -39.58 7.37 2.29
C ILE A 151 -38.72 6.13 2.53
N GLY A 152 -38.69 5.19 1.59
CA GLY A 152 -38.11 3.88 1.84
C GLY A 152 -37.81 3.00 0.62
N PHE A 153 -37.44 1.76 0.92
CA PHE A 153 -37.32 0.68 -0.05
C PHE A 153 -37.63 -0.67 0.60
N THR A 154 -37.95 -1.68 -0.21
CA THR A 154 -38.27 -3.03 0.28
C THR A 154 -37.09 -3.97 0.04
N VAL A 155 -36.72 -4.73 1.08
CA VAL A 155 -35.80 -5.87 0.99
C VAL A 155 -36.65 -7.14 0.99
N GLY A 156 -36.79 -7.77 -0.18
CA GLY A 156 -37.50 -9.04 -0.32
C GLY A 156 -36.59 -10.26 -0.10
N HIS A 157 -37.22 -11.41 0.16
CA HIS A 157 -36.56 -12.71 0.03
C HIS A 157 -36.34 -13.05 -1.46
N ARG A 158 -35.35 -13.89 -1.75
CA ARG A 158 -35.29 -14.57 -3.06
C ARG A 158 -36.18 -15.82 -2.98
N ASP A 159 -37.28 -15.82 -3.72
CA ASP A 159 -38.19 -16.97 -3.78
C ASP A 159 -37.54 -18.17 -4.47
N GLY A 160 -37.69 -19.35 -3.85
CA GLY A 160 -37.28 -20.64 -4.40
C GLY A 160 -35.78 -20.92 -4.26
N ASN A 161 -35.43 -21.93 -3.46
CA ASN A 161 -34.09 -22.50 -3.49
C ASN A 161 -33.92 -23.32 -4.80
N PRO A 162 -32.99 -22.97 -5.71
CA PRO A 162 -32.76 -23.74 -6.94
C PRO A 162 -32.12 -25.12 -6.68
N PHE A 163 -31.68 -25.38 -5.45
CA PHE A 163 -31.15 -26.65 -4.98
C PHE A 163 -32.18 -27.33 -4.06
N PRO A 164 -33.09 -28.18 -4.60
CA PRO A 164 -34.14 -28.81 -3.80
C PRO A 164 -33.63 -29.84 -2.77
N ASP A 165 -32.39 -30.29 -2.93
CA ASP A 165 -31.71 -31.23 -2.02
C ASP A 165 -30.99 -30.53 -0.85
N ASP A 166 -30.90 -29.19 -0.87
CA ASP A 166 -30.28 -28.42 0.21
C ASP A 166 -31.19 -28.35 1.44
N ALA A 167 -30.59 -28.25 2.62
CA ALA A 167 -31.35 -28.12 3.86
C ALA A 167 -32.20 -26.83 3.86
N PRO A 168 -33.44 -26.87 4.38
CA PRO A 168 -34.28 -25.68 4.46
C PRO A 168 -33.64 -24.65 5.39
N VAL A 169 -33.76 -23.37 5.01
CA VAL A 169 -33.34 -22.21 5.79
C VAL A 169 -34.62 -21.42 6.08
N ASP A 170 -34.92 -21.13 7.34
CA ASP A 170 -36.20 -20.52 7.74
C ASP A 170 -36.05 -19.38 8.77
N GLY A 171 -37.12 -18.58 8.88
CA GLY A 171 -37.22 -17.44 9.80
C GLY A 171 -36.02 -16.49 9.72
N LEU A 172 -35.62 -15.96 10.88
CA LEU A 172 -34.55 -14.96 11.02
C LEU A 172 -33.18 -15.42 10.49
N ILE A 173 -32.94 -16.73 10.35
CA ILE A 173 -31.75 -17.27 9.69
C ILE A 173 -31.87 -17.09 8.17
N ALA A 174 -33.04 -17.35 7.58
CA ALA A 174 -33.30 -17.08 6.17
C ALA A 174 -33.21 -15.60 5.86
N ASP A 175 -33.82 -14.73 6.68
CA ASP A 175 -33.72 -13.27 6.55
C ASP A 175 -32.24 -12.84 6.42
N ARG A 176 -31.40 -13.26 7.37
CA ARG A 176 -29.97 -12.97 7.36
C ARG A 176 -29.23 -13.58 6.18
N TRP A 177 -29.53 -14.83 5.81
CA TRP A 177 -28.90 -15.49 4.65
C TRP A 177 -29.24 -14.76 3.34
N HIS A 178 -30.48 -14.33 3.14
CA HIS A 178 -30.91 -13.57 1.96
C HIS A 178 -30.34 -12.14 1.91
N LEU A 179 -30.00 -11.51 3.04
CA LEU A 179 -29.24 -10.25 3.03
C LEU A 179 -27.84 -10.40 2.44
N TYR A 180 -27.24 -11.57 2.63
CA TYR A 180 -25.96 -11.97 2.03
C TYR A 180 -26.17 -12.75 0.71
N ASP A 181 -27.21 -12.44 -0.08
CA ASP A 181 -27.49 -13.05 -1.40
C ASP A 181 -27.68 -14.59 -1.42
N ALA A 182 -27.96 -15.19 -0.26
CA ALA A 182 -28.24 -16.60 -0.08
C ALA A 182 -27.14 -17.53 -0.62
N TRP A 183 -27.48 -18.47 -1.50
CA TRP A 183 -26.57 -19.51 -2.02
C TRP A 183 -25.47 -18.96 -2.95
N ASP A 184 -25.70 -17.82 -3.60
CA ASP A 184 -24.70 -17.10 -4.41
C ASP A 184 -23.77 -16.24 -3.54
N GLY A 185 -24.13 -16.10 -2.26
CA GLY A 185 -23.50 -15.25 -1.27
C GLY A 185 -22.18 -15.77 -0.70
N PRO A 186 -21.49 -14.94 0.11
CA PRO A 186 -20.26 -15.35 0.79
C PRO A 186 -20.48 -16.54 1.74
N LEU A 187 -21.65 -16.69 2.35
CA LEU A 187 -22.01 -17.86 3.16
C LEU A 187 -22.09 -19.15 2.32
N GLY A 188 -22.55 -19.05 1.07
CA GLY A 188 -22.83 -20.18 0.20
C GLY A 188 -24.08 -20.99 0.59
N ARG A 189 -24.13 -22.25 0.13
CA ARG A 189 -25.25 -23.17 0.35
C ARG A 189 -25.30 -23.71 1.78
N PRO A 190 -26.48 -23.98 2.37
CA PRO A 190 -26.61 -24.57 3.69
C PRO A 190 -26.11 -26.02 3.69
N THR A 191 -25.29 -26.39 4.68
CA THR A 191 -24.69 -27.73 4.78
C THR A 191 -25.46 -28.68 5.69
N GLY A 192 -26.47 -28.17 6.40
CA GLY A 192 -27.38 -28.94 7.25
C GLY A 192 -28.56 -28.09 7.73
N PRO A 193 -29.57 -28.70 8.38
CA PRO A 193 -30.71 -27.98 8.94
C PRO A 193 -30.29 -27.09 10.13
N ALA A 194 -31.11 -26.11 10.47
CA ALA A 194 -30.92 -25.33 11.69
C ALA A 194 -31.04 -26.20 12.95
N VAL A 195 -30.13 -26.01 13.90
CA VAL A 195 -30.07 -26.72 15.18
C VAL A 195 -30.27 -25.71 16.32
N THR A 196 -31.05 -26.08 17.34
CA THR A 196 -31.22 -25.27 18.55
C THR A 196 -30.21 -25.72 19.62
N THR A 197 -29.45 -24.79 20.19
CA THR A 197 -28.51 -25.09 21.28
C THR A 197 -29.24 -25.31 22.61
N ALA A 198 -28.54 -25.82 23.64
CA ALA A 198 -29.12 -26.01 24.97
C ALA A 198 -29.60 -24.69 25.62
N GLU A 199 -28.99 -23.57 25.20
CA GLU A 199 -29.29 -22.20 25.63
C GLU A 199 -30.44 -21.55 24.85
N GLY A 200 -30.99 -22.23 23.84
CA GLY A 200 -32.15 -21.78 23.05
C GLY A 200 -31.83 -20.99 21.78
N ALA A 201 -30.56 -20.78 21.45
CA ALA A 201 -30.17 -20.12 20.20
C ALA A 201 -30.33 -21.06 19.00
N ARG A 202 -30.78 -20.54 17.85
CA ARG A 202 -30.87 -21.30 16.59
C ARG A 202 -29.63 -21.04 15.73
N GLN A 203 -28.96 -22.09 15.29
CA GLN A 203 -27.74 -22.01 14.48
C GLN A 203 -27.88 -22.81 13.19
N GLN A 204 -27.38 -22.30 12.06
CA GLN A 204 -27.32 -23.04 10.81
C GLN A 204 -25.98 -22.82 10.10
N THR A 205 -25.38 -23.90 9.63
CA THR A 205 -24.08 -23.90 8.96
C THR A 205 -24.26 -23.89 7.44
N PHE A 206 -23.37 -23.17 6.78
CA PHE A 206 -23.29 -22.97 5.34
C PHE A 206 -21.91 -23.36 4.82
N THR A 207 -21.72 -23.35 3.50
CA THR A 207 -20.50 -23.84 2.83
C THR A 207 -19.23 -23.11 3.28
N ASN A 208 -19.32 -21.79 3.53
CA ASN A 208 -18.18 -20.98 3.99
C ASN A 208 -18.49 -20.24 5.31
N GLY A 209 -19.51 -20.64 6.10
CA GLY A 209 -19.88 -19.87 7.29
C GLY A 209 -21.03 -20.43 8.13
N GLN A 210 -21.51 -19.62 9.06
CA GLN A 210 -22.57 -19.96 10.00
C GLN A 210 -23.38 -18.71 10.36
N ILE A 211 -24.69 -18.88 10.53
CA ILE A 211 -25.58 -17.88 11.14
C ILE A 211 -26.07 -18.45 12.48
N SER A 212 -26.09 -17.62 13.52
CA SER A 212 -26.63 -17.93 14.85
C SER A 212 -27.54 -16.81 15.34
N VAL A 213 -28.76 -17.13 15.76
CA VAL A 213 -29.77 -16.19 16.29
C VAL A 213 -30.10 -16.56 17.73
N ASP A 214 -29.86 -15.64 18.67
CA ASP A 214 -30.10 -15.86 20.11
C ASP A 214 -31.27 -15.00 20.65
N PRO A 215 -32.42 -15.60 21.01
CA PRO A 215 -33.59 -14.88 21.48
C PRO A 215 -33.38 -14.20 22.85
N ARG A 216 -32.39 -14.63 23.64
CA ARG A 216 -32.11 -14.08 24.99
C ARG A 216 -31.62 -12.63 24.94
N PHE A 217 -31.23 -12.14 23.75
CA PHE A 217 -30.65 -10.82 23.53
C PHE A 217 -31.44 -10.00 22.50
N GLY A 218 -32.75 -10.23 22.40
CA GLY A 218 -33.61 -9.60 21.40
C GLY A 218 -33.32 -10.15 20.01
N ASP A 219 -33.42 -11.48 19.86
CA ASP A 219 -33.09 -12.22 18.64
C ASP A 219 -31.76 -11.78 18.00
N LEU A 220 -30.69 -11.66 18.79
CA LEU A 220 -29.40 -11.18 18.28
C LEU A 220 -28.87 -12.16 17.22
N ALA A 221 -28.84 -11.72 15.97
CA ALA A 221 -28.20 -12.46 14.89
C ALA A 221 -26.71 -12.15 14.88
N THR A 222 -25.93 -13.22 14.73
CA THR A 222 -24.52 -13.19 14.41
C THR A 222 -24.30 -13.97 13.12
N VAL A 223 -23.45 -13.45 12.24
CA VAL A 223 -23.07 -14.10 10.99
C VAL A 223 -21.56 -14.12 10.92
N LEU A 224 -21.00 -15.32 10.82
CA LEU A 224 -19.57 -15.58 10.74
C LEU A 224 -19.29 -16.34 9.44
N TYR A 225 -18.49 -15.76 8.54
CA TYR A 225 -18.14 -16.43 7.28
C TYR A 225 -16.68 -16.19 6.92
N THR A 226 -16.19 -17.00 5.98
CA THR A 226 -14.85 -16.95 5.44
C THR A 226 -14.89 -16.57 3.98
N ASP A 227 -14.03 -15.64 3.58
CA ASP A 227 -13.79 -15.32 2.17
C ASP A 227 -12.28 -15.29 1.93
N ARG A 228 -11.82 -16.29 1.17
CA ARG A 228 -10.41 -16.61 0.83
C ARG A 228 -9.50 -16.74 2.04
N GLU A 229 -9.07 -15.61 2.60
CA GLU A 229 -8.14 -15.49 3.73
C GLU A 229 -8.70 -14.64 4.89
N ALA A 230 -9.85 -14.00 4.70
CA ALA A 230 -10.48 -13.21 5.75
C ALA A 230 -11.59 -13.98 6.47
N VAL A 231 -11.69 -13.77 7.78
CA VAL A 231 -12.89 -14.08 8.57
C VAL A 231 -13.69 -12.81 8.75
N PHE A 232 -14.93 -12.82 8.28
CA PHE A 232 -15.90 -11.75 8.47
C PHE A 232 -16.88 -12.15 9.57
N PHE A 233 -17.05 -11.26 10.54
CA PHE A 233 -18.01 -11.39 11.61
C PHE A 233 -18.93 -10.17 11.64
N THR A 234 -20.23 -10.39 11.70
CA THR A 234 -21.21 -9.30 11.82
C THR A 234 -22.27 -9.67 12.84
N TRP A 235 -22.82 -8.66 13.51
CA TRP A 235 -23.89 -8.85 14.47
C TRP A 235 -24.91 -7.72 14.41
N GLY A 236 -26.13 -8.03 14.84
CA GLY A 236 -27.19 -7.06 15.05
C GLY A 236 -28.49 -7.76 15.42
N PRO A 237 -29.43 -7.08 16.08
CA PRO A 237 -30.76 -7.64 16.37
C PRO A 237 -31.41 -8.13 15.07
N ALA A 238 -31.97 -9.33 15.07
CA ALA A 238 -32.81 -9.84 13.97
C ALA A 238 -34.28 -9.45 14.16
N SER A 239 -34.68 -9.17 15.40
CA SER A 239 -35.88 -8.40 15.73
C SER A 239 -35.51 -7.36 16.80
N TYR A 240 -36.04 -6.13 16.72
CA TYR A 240 -35.83 -5.17 17.81
C TYR A 240 -36.85 -5.46 18.93
N PRO A 241 -36.41 -5.66 20.18
CA PRO A 241 -37.33 -5.83 21.30
C PRO A 241 -38.12 -4.53 21.56
N GLU A 242 -39.36 -4.67 22.03
CA GLU A 242 -40.18 -3.54 22.45
C GLU A 242 -39.49 -2.73 23.57
N ALA A 243 -39.86 -1.45 23.69
CA ALA A 243 -39.18 -0.48 24.56
C ALA A 243 -39.12 -0.95 26.02
N GLY A 244 -37.93 -1.36 26.48
CA GLY A 244 -37.68 -1.85 27.84
C GLY A 244 -36.52 -2.85 27.97
N GLY A 245 -36.08 -3.46 26.86
CA GLY A 245 -34.91 -4.34 26.86
C GLY A 245 -33.58 -3.63 27.16
N MET A 246 -32.67 -4.32 27.86
CA MET A 246 -31.32 -3.83 28.15
C MET A 246 -30.54 -3.63 26.84
N ARG A 247 -30.02 -2.42 26.60
CA ARG A 247 -29.24 -2.09 25.39
C ARG A 247 -27.73 -2.20 25.67
N PRO A 248 -26.99 -3.13 25.03
CA PRO A 248 -25.54 -3.16 25.13
C PRO A 248 -24.95 -1.92 24.45
N THR A 249 -24.22 -1.11 25.20
CA THR A 249 -23.53 0.07 24.64
C THR A 249 -22.24 -0.28 23.92
N HIS A 250 -21.61 -1.40 24.30
CA HIS A 250 -20.32 -1.86 23.81
C HIS A 250 -20.35 -3.38 23.61
N TYR A 251 -19.47 -3.88 22.76
CA TYR A 251 -19.30 -5.31 22.51
C TYR A 251 -17.82 -5.69 22.53
N ARG A 252 -17.44 -6.63 23.40
CA ARG A 252 -16.12 -7.27 23.36
C ARG A 252 -16.19 -8.52 22.48
N VAL A 253 -15.15 -8.76 21.69
CA VAL A 253 -15.01 -9.95 20.85
C VAL A 253 -13.77 -10.73 21.30
N ASP A 254 -13.97 -11.94 21.83
CA ASP A 254 -12.87 -12.87 22.07
C ASP A 254 -12.77 -13.85 20.92
N TRP A 255 -11.58 -13.93 20.33
CA TRP A 255 -11.24 -14.95 19.35
C TRP A 255 -10.59 -16.14 20.06
N HIS A 256 -11.23 -17.30 20.01
CA HIS A 256 -10.69 -18.56 20.52
C HIS A 256 -10.12 -19.42 19.40
N ARG A 257 -8.93 -19.97 19.65
CA ARG A 257 -8.29 -21.01 18.84
C ARG A 257 -8.57 -22.38 19.47
N GLU A 258 -8.68 -23.42 18.65
CA GLU A 258 -8.94 -24.79 19.10
C GLU A 258 -7.86 -25.33 20.09
N GLN A 259 -6.66 -24.74 20.11
CA GLN A 259 -5.58 -25.00 21.08
C GLN A 259 -4.77 -23.73 21.43
N GLY A 260 -5.39 -22.67 21.96
CA GLY A 260 -4.63 -21.49 22.40
C GLY A 260 -5.39 -20.48 23.26
N GLU A 261 -4.64 -19.59 23.92
CA GLU A 261 -5.18 -18.44 24.65
C GLU A 261 -6.01 -17.53 23.72
N PRO A 262 -7.10 -16.91 24.23
CA PRO A 262 -7.94 -16.05 23.42
C PRO A 262 -7.21 -14.75 23.07
N VAL A 263 -7.30 -14.36 21.80
CA VAL A 263 -6.91 -13.00 21.39
C VAL A 263 -8.13 -12.10 21.61
N VAL A 264 -8.01 -11.18 22.56
CA VAL A 264 -9.09 -10.26 22.91
C VAL A 264 -9.02 -9.02 22.03
N ALA A 265 -10.06 -8.77 21.23
CA ALA A 265 -10.24 -7.51 20.52
C ALA A 265 -11.34 -6.70 21.23
N TYR A 266 -10.94 -5.56 21.79
CA TYR A 266 -11.89 -4.53 22.22
C TYR A 266 -12.33 -3.76 20.99
N LEU A 267 -13.61 -3.90 20.62
CA LEU A 267 -14.21 -3.10 19.57
C LEU A 267 -14.92 -1.93 20.22
N GLU A 268 -14.36 -0.74 20.04
CA GLU A 268 -15.16 0.47 20.16
C GLU A 268 -16.26 0.38 19.09
N PRO A 269 -17.55 0.56 19.44
CA PRO A 269 -18.60 0.74 18.45
C PRO A 269 -18.21 1.88 17.50
N ASP A 270 -18.67 1.84 16.25
CA ASP A 270 -18.67 3.06 15.42
C ASP A 270 -19.28 4.21 16.24
N ASP A 271 -18.49 5.26 16.53
CA ASP A 271 -18.78 6.40 17.43
C ASP A 271 -20.13 7.12 17.19
N ALA A 272 -20.82 6.79 16.10
CA ALA A 272 -22.11 7.35 15.73
C ALA A 272 -23.34 6.50 16.12
N TRP A 273 -23.19 5.25 16.58
CA TRP A 273 -24.29 4.26 16.56
C TRP A 273 -24.57 3.48 17.86
N VAL A 274 -24.25 4.06 19.02
CA VAL A 274 -24.47 3.49 20.37
C VAL A 274 -25.93 3.03 20.64
N GLU A 275 -26.93 3.55 19.91
CA GLU A 275 -28.33 3.13 20.09
C GLU A 275 -28.75 1.83 19.37
N PHE A 276 -28.05 1.39 18.31
CA PHE A 276 -28.57 0.36 17.38
C PHE A 276 -27.90 -1.02 17.50
N SER A 277 -26.93 -1.20 18.40
CA SER A 277 -26.44 -2.54 18.83
C SER A 277 -26.01 -3.49 17.69
N CYS A 278 -25.52 -2.96 16.55
CA CYS A 278 -25.05 -3.73 15.41
C CYS A 278 -23.62 -3.35 15.02
N GLY A 279 -22.87 -4.29 14.46
CA GLY A 279 -21.50 -4.05 14.04
C GLY A 279 -20.95 -5.06 13.05
N GLY A 280 -19.69 -4.87 12.69
CA GLY A 280 -18.94 -5.75 11.80
C GLY A 280 -17.46 -5.73 12.16
N TYR A 281 -16.80 -6.86 11.96
CA TYR A 281 -15.37 -7.02 12.17
C TYR A 281 -14.80 -7.91 11.06
N GLN A 282 -13.60 -7.58 10.58
CA GLN A 282 -12.89 -8.35 9.57
C GLN A 282 -11.47 -8.65 10.08
N LEU A 283 -11.13 -9.93 10.16
CA LEU A 283 -9.76 -10.42 10.37
C LEU A 283 -9.18 -10.80 9.01
N ARG A 284 -8.03 -10.24 8.63
CA ARG A 284 -7.36 -10.54 7.34
C ARG A 284 -6.06 -11.34 7.48
N ASP A 285 -5.38 -11.26 8.62
CA ASP A 285 -3.97 -11.64 8.75
C ASP A 285 -3.74 -12.73 9.81
N GLY A 286 -2.80 -13.64 9.55
CA GLY A 286 -2.23 -14.54 10.57
C GLY A 286 -3.16 -15.64 11.11
N LEU A 287 -4.30 -15.88 10.47
CA LEU A 287 -5.23 -16.94 10.85
C LEU A 287 -4.69 -18.32 10.41
N PRO A 288 -4.43 -19.27 11.35
CA PRO A 288 -4.08 -20.63 10.97
C PRO A 288 -5.30 -21.37 10.41
N ALA A 289 -5.08 -22.34 9.53
CA ALA A 289 -6.13 -23.27 9.13
C ALA A 289 -6.70 -24.02 10.34
N GLY A 290 -8.02 -24.05 10.49
CA GLY A 290 -8.69 -24.66 11.64
C GLY A 290 -10.04 -24.05 11.97
N ARG A 291 -10.70 -24.56 13.02
CA ARG A 291 -11.97 -24.00 13.50
C ARG A 291 -11.70 -22.68 14.23
N GLN A 292 -12.36 -21.62 13.77
CA GLN A 292 -12.33 -20.30 14.37
C GLN A 292 -13.61 -20.10 15.18
N GLU A 293 -13.45 -19.77 16.45
CA GLU A 293 -14.55 -19.48 17.37
C GLU A 293 -14.50 -18.00 17.77
N LEU A 294 -15.58 -17.26 17.51
CA LEU A 294 -15.74 -15.89 18.00
C LEU A 294 -16.81 -15.84 19.08
N ARG A 295 -16.50 -15.21 20.21
CA ARG A 295 -17.46 -14.97 21.30
C ARG A 295 -17.73 -13.49 21.42
N LEU A 296 -19.00 -13.14 21.29
CA LEU A 296 -19.49 -11.79 21.48
C LEU A 296 -19.92 -11.62 22.95
N PHE A 297 -19.55 -10.49 23.54
CA PHE A 297 -19.82 -10.17 24.94
C PHE A 297 -20.46 -8.78 25.05
N PRO A 298 -21.73 -8.66 25.49
CA PRO A 298 -22.36 -7.37 25.70
C PRO A 298 -21.77 -6.68 26.94
N GLY A 299 -21.31 -5.44 26.78
CA GLY A 299 -20.80 -4.57 27.85
C GLY A 299 -21.88 -3.63 28.40
N LEU A 300 -21.86 -3.41 29.72
CA LEU A 300 -22.75 -2.47 30.41
C LEU A 300 -22.27 -1.01 30.26
N PRO A 301 -23.19 -0.01 30.31
CA PRO A 301 -22.86 1.40 30.07
C PRO A 301 -21.74 1.98 30.94
N ASP A 302 -21.64 1.56 32.21
CA ASP A 302 -20.79 2.19 33.22
C ASP A 302 -19.47 1.43 33.50
N SER A 303 -19.13 0.40 32.71
CA SER A 303 -17.96 -0.44 32.95
C SER A 303 -17.12 -0.64 31.69
N PRO A 304 -16.12 0.24 31.42
CA PRO A 304 -15.28 0.10 30.23
C PRO A 304 -14.41 -1.18 30.22
N TYR A 305 -14.21 -1.85 31.37
CA TYR A 305 -13.33 -3.03 31.48
C TYR A 305 -13.76 -4.12 32.48
N GLY A 306 -14.90 -4.00 33.19
CA GLY A 306 -15.16 -4.75 34.43
C GLY A 306 -16.26 -5.82 34.40
N GLU A 307 -17.51 -5.44 34.14
CA GLU A 307 -18.66 -6.36 34.26
C GLU A 307 -19.20 -6.78 32.90
N VAL A 308 -18.87 -8.02 32.54
CA VAL A 308 -19.21 -8.66 31.27
C VAL A 308 -20.40 -9.61 31.50
N GLY A 309 -21.46 -9.46 30.69
CA GLY A 309 -22.61 -10.38 30.73
C GLY A 309 -22.24 -11.82 30.33
N PRO A 310 -23.14 -12.80 30.57
CA PRO A 310 -22.89 -14.18 30.14
C PRO A 310 -22.63 -14.27 28.63
N ALA A 311 -21.62 -15.05 28.25
CA ALA A 311 -21.17 -15.20 26.86
C ALA A 311 -22.32 -15.63 25.93
N GLN A 312 -22.31 -15.10 24.70
CA GLN A 312 -23.14 -15.61 23.61
C GLN A 312 -22.77 -17.07 23.29
N PRO A 313 -23.70 -17.88 22.73
CA PRO A 313 -23.35 -19.14 22.10
C PRO A 313 -22.38 -18.84 20.96
N VAL A 314 -21.38 -19.71 20.80
CA VAL A 314 -20.22 -19.42 19.96
C VAL A 314 -20.54 -19.69 18.49
N PRO A 315 -20.71 -18.68 17.61
CA PRO A 315 -20.62 -18.91 16.18
C PRO A 315 -19.20 -19.40 15.86
N SER A 316 -19.12 -20.50 15.11
CA SER A 316 -17.85 -21.12 14.73
C SER A 316 -17.82 -21.40 13.25
N VAL A 317 -16.71 -21.09 12.60
CA VAL A 317 -16.49 -21.41 11.18
C VAL A 317 -15.22 -22.22 11.02
N LEU A 318 -15.25 -23.21 10.12
CA LEU A 318 -14.02 -23.88 9.70
C LEU A 318 -13.30 -22.96 8.70
N PHE A 319 -12.28 -22.24 9.18
CA PHE A 319 -11.43 -21.47 8.29
C PHE A 319 -10.38 -22.39 7.67
N GLN A 320 -10.62 -22.74 6.42
CA GLN A 320 -9.58 -23.23 5.54
C GLN A 320 -9.13 -22.02 4.69
N PRO A 321 -7.95 -21.41 4.98
CA PRO A 321 -7.40 -20.40 4.09
C PRO A 321 -7.24 -21.04 2.73
N ARG A 322 -8.04 -20.59 1.76
CA ARG A 322 -7.76 -20.92 0.36
C ARG A 322 -6.54 -20.10 0.01
N PRO A 323 -5.44 -20.67 -0.52
CA PRO A 323 -4.31 -19.87 -0.96
C PRO A 323 -4.84 -18.78 -1.89
N GLY A 324 -4.73 -17.51 -1.50
CA GLY A 324 -5.29 -16.34 -2.21
C GLY A 324 -4.55 -15.99 -3.48
N GLY A 325 -4.06 -17.02 -4.17
CA GLY A 325 -3.36 -16.95 -5.43
C GLY A 325 -4.33 -16.75 -6.58
N VAL A 326 -4.07 -15.76 -7.42
CA VAL A 326 -4.69 -15.67 -8.74
C VAL A 326 -3.88 -16.54 -9.70
N ASP A 327 -4.50 -17.57 -10.28
CA ASP A 327 -3.90 -18.31 -11.40
C ASP A 327 -3.83 -17.38 -12.63
N LEU A 328 -2.60 -17.02 -12.99
CA LEU A 328 -2.29 -16.17 -14.12
C LEU A 328 -2.23 -16.92 -15.46
N GLY A 329 -2.39 -18.25 -15.44
CA GLY A 329 -2.00 -19.13 -16.53
C GLY A 329 -0.49 -19.40 -16.53
N PRO A 330 0.07 -19.87 -17.66
CA PRO A 330 1.48 -20.24 -17.73
C PRO A 330 2.40 -19.02 -17.58
N ALA A 331 3.38 -19.12 -16.67
CA ALA A 331 4.47 -18.16 -16.50
C ALA A 331 5.23 -17.91 -17.82
N ALA A 332 5.83 -16.72 -17.94
CA ALA A 332 6.77 -16.41 -19.03
C ALA A 332 8.25 -16.60 -18.64
N LEU A 333 8.55 -17.24 -17.50
CA LEU A 333 9.92 -17.68 -17.21
C LEU A 333 10.30 -18.88 -18.08
N GLY A 334 11.49 -18.81 -18.68
CA GLY A 334 11.85 -19.62 -19.86
C GLY A 334 11.24 -19.12 -21.18
N GLY A 335 10.41 -18.06 -21.14
CA GLY A 335 9.85 -17.37 -22.30
C GLY A 335 10.64 -16.13 -22.69
N THR A 336 10.40 -15.63 -23.90
CA THR A 336 10.98 -14.35 -24.35
C THR A 336 10.26 -13.16 -23.71
N PRO A 337 10.86 -11.95 -23.70
CA PRO A 337 10.15 -10.72 -23.30
C PRO A 337 8.82 -10.52 -24.04
N ALA A 338 8.72 -10.97 -25.30
CA ALA A 338 7.48 -10.94 -26.07
C ALA A 338 6.39 -11.87 -25.50
N ALA A 339 6.74 -13.03 -24.94
CA ALA A 339 5.78 -13.92 -24.29
C ALA A 339 5.26 -13.33 -22.98
N ALA A 340 6.14 -12.67 -22.21
CA ALA A 340 5.76 -11.94 -20.99
C ALA A 340 4.78 -10.80 -21.27
N VAL A 341 5.04 -10.00 -22.32
CA VAL A 341 4.13 -8.93 -22.78
C VAL A 341 2.82 -9.48 -23.35
N ALA A 342 2.85 -10.59 -24.09
CA ALA A 342 1.64 -11.17 -24.70
C ALA A 342 0.60 -11.68 -23.68
N THR A 343 1.04 -11.98 -22.45
CA THR A 343 0.20 -12.50 -21.36
C THR A 343 -0.20 -11.43 -20.33
N ASP A 344 0.35 -10.22 -20.43
CA ASP A 344 0.16 -9.09 -19.52
C ASP A 344 -1.31 -8.70 -19.30
N ALA A 345 -2.07 -8.54 -20.39
CA ALA A 345 -3.50 -8.18 -20.33
C ALA A 345 -4.38 -9.24 -19.66
N ALA A 346 -3.98 -10.52 -19.71
CA ALA A 346 -4.67 -11.59 -19.01
C ALA A 346 -4.35 -11.57 -17.51
N ARG A 347 -3.07 -11.36 -17.15
CA ARG A 347 -2.64 -11.24 -15.76
C ARG A 347 -3.34 -10.11 -15.03
N ILE A 348 -3.36 -8.90 -15.62
CA ILE A 348 -3.95 -7.75 -14.95
C ILE A 348 -5.46 -7.90 -14.80
N ARG A 349 -6.17 -8.47 -15.79
CA ARG A 349 -7.61 -8.77 -15.66
C ARG A 349 -7.87 -9.74 -14.50
N ALA A 350 -7.06 -10.79 -14.39
CA ALA A 350 -7.22 -11.78 -13.32
C ALA A 350 -6.96 -11.17 -11.92
N VAL A 351 -5.94 -10.31 -11.78
CA VAL A 351 -5.67 -9.56 -10.53
C VAL A 351 -6.79 -8.57 -10.21
N VAL A 352 -7.27 -7.80 -11.20
CA VAL A 352 -8.40 -6.86 -11.06
C VAL A 352 -9.66 -7.59 -10.60
N ASP A 353 -10.03 -8.67 -11.30
CA ASP A 353 -11.22 -9.46 -10.99
C ASP A 353 -11.13 -10.09 -9.60
N ALA A 354 -9.95 -10.55 -9.19
CA ALA A 354 -9.73 -11.11 -7.87
C ALA A 354 -9.80 -10.05 -6.76
N PHE A 355 -9.15 -8.89 -6.94
CA PHE A 355 -9.06 -7.84 -5.93
C PHE A 355 -10.38 -7.08 -5.75
N ALA A 356 -11.07 -6.77 -6.86
CA ALA A 356 -12.42 -6.20 -6.80
C ALA A 356 -13.44 -7.18 -6.16
N ALA A 357 -13.21 -8.49 -6.27
CA ALA A 357 -14.06 -9.49 -5.61
C ALA A 357 -13.77 -9.69 -4.12
N SER A 358 -12.52 -9.55 -3.64
CA SER A 358 -12.17 -9.73 -2.21
C SER A 358 -12.39 -8.49 -1.34
N GLY A 359 -12.60 -7.31 -1.95
CA GLY A 359 -12.76 -6.05 -1.23
C GLY A 359 -14.20 -5.52 -1.19
N THR A 360 -14.68 -5.22 0.02
CA THR A 360 -15.93 -4.48 0.22
C THR A 360 -15.66 -2.99 0.32
N VAL A 361 -16.12 -2.25 -0.69
CA VAL A 361 -16.16 -0.78 -0.68
C VAL A 361 -17.33 -0.35 0.23
N LEU A 362 -17.04 -0.06 1.50
CA LEU A 362 -18.04 0.32 2.50
C LEU A 362 -18.34 1.83 2.49
N PRO A 363 -19.58 2.28 2.78
CA PRO A 363 -19.88 3.71 2.99
C PRO A 363 -19.53 4.26 4.38
N SER A 364 -18.83 3.50 5.24
CA SER A 364 -18.65 3.84 6.66
C SER A 364 -17.44 4.75 6.94
N LYS A 365 -17.51 5.49 8.07
CA LYS A 365 -16.44 6.39 8.54
C LYS A 365 -15.13 5.67 8.90
N GLN A 366 -15.18 4.36 9.16
CA GLN A 366 -14.02 3.52 9.51
C GLN A 366 -13.13 3.14 8.31
N LEU A 367 -13.41 3.64 7.11
CA LEU A 367 -12.47 3.52 6.00
C LEU A 367 -11.19 4.30 6.30
N TYR A 368 -10.16 3.59 6.77
CA TYR A 368 -8.78 4.08 6.82
C TYR A 368 -8.44 4.77 5.50
N HIS A 369 -8.02 6.03 5.56
CA HIS A 369 -7.74 6.85 4.38
C HIS A 369 -6.36 6.54 3.79
N ASN A 370 -6.18 5.27 3.39
CA ASN A 370 -4.90 4.66 3.09
C ASN A 370 -4.83 4.09 1.66
N GLU A 371 -3.68 3.48 1.35
CA GLU A 371 -3.41 2.82 0.07
C GLU A 371 -4.39 1.70 -0.29
N ASP A 372 -4.74 0.81 0.66
CA ASP A 372 -5.58 -0.37 0.40
C ASP A 372 -6.93 0.03 -0.20
N LEU A 373 -7.53 1.09 0.36
CA LEU A 373 -8.76 1.66 -0.14
C LEU A 373 -8.58 2.25 -1.54
N GLY A 374 -7.52 3.05 -1.75
CA GLY A 374 -7.23 3.64 -3.06
C GLY A 374 -7.05 2.60 -4.16
N ALA A 375 -6.28 1.54 -3.88
CA ALA A 375 -6.08 0.42 -4.78
C ALA A 375 -7.38 -0.36 -5.04
N LEU A 376 -8.20 -0.58 -4.01
CA LEU A 376 -9.49 -1.25 -4.14
C LEU A 376 -10.47 -0.45 -5.03
N LEU A 377 -10.55 0.87 -4.87
CA LEU A 377 -11.40 1.72 -5.73
C LEU A 377 -10.94 1.67 -7.21
N VAL A 378 -9.62 1.64 -7.46
CA VAL A 378 -9.04 1.46 -8.80
C VAL A 378 -9.41 0.09 -9.39
N ALA A 379 -9.29 -1.00 -8.61
CA ALA A 379 -9.67 -2.34 -9.05
C ALA A 379 -11.16 -2.43 -9.42
N HIS A 380 -12.05 -1.86 -8.59
CA HIS A 380 -13.48 -1.82 -8.87
C HIS A 380 -13.83 -1.07 -10.16
N LEU A 381 -13.24 0.12 -10.38
CA LEU A 381 -13.45 0.91 -11.61
C LEU A 381 -12.87 0.23 -12.85
N GLN A 382 -11.72 -0.42 -12.73
CA GLN A 382 -11.15 -1.20 -13.83
C GLN A 382 -12.04 -2.38 -14.20
N ALA A 383 -12.60 -3.10 -13.22
CA ALA A 383 -13.53 -4.19 -13.48
C ALA A 383 -14.81 -3.73 -14.21
N VAL A 384 -15.34 -2.53 -13.89
CA VAL A 384 -16.43 -1.90 -14.69
C VAL A 384 -16.00 -1.77 -16.15
N ARG A 385 -14.82 -1.20 -16.39
CA ARG A 385 -14.31 -0.95 -17.74
C ARG A 385 -14.07 -2.24 -18.53
N ASP A 386 -13.59 -3.28 -17.86
CA ASP A 386 -13.19 -4.52 -18.50
C ASP A 386 -14.33 -5.46 -18.90
N HIS A 387 -15.49 -5.37 -18.22
CA HIS A 387 -16.65 -6.24 -18.48
C HIS A 387 -17.93 -5.47 -18.87
N GLY A 388 -17.98 -4.18 -18.55
CA GLY A 388 -19.13 -3.30 -18.74
C GLY A 388 -19.93 -3.06 -17.45
N ASP A 389 -20.47 -1.85 -17.32
CA ASP A 389 -21.29 -1.45 -16.18
C ASP A 389 -22.54 -2.35 -16.06
N GLY A 390 -22.80 -2.83 -14.84
CA GLY A 390 -23.85 -3.82 -14.54
C GLY A 390 -23.62 -5.24 -15.10
N ARG A 391 -22.49 -5.52 -15.76
CA ARG A 391 -22.11 -6.89 -16.18
C ARG A 391 -21.05 -7.51 -15.29
N TYR A 392 -20.16 -6.69 -14.72
CA TYR A 392 -19.30 -7.15 -13.63
C TYR A 392 -20.10 -7.24 -12.34
N THR A 393 -20.65 -8.42 -12.07
CA THR A 393 -21.11 -8.79 -10.73
C THR A 393 -20.02 -9.64 -10.06
N VAL A 394 -19.49 -9.16 -8.95
CA VAL A 394 -18.80 -10.02 -7.98
C VAL A 394 -19.77 -11.16 -7.58
N PRO A 395 -19.30 -12.39 -7.27
CA PRO A 395 -20.18 -13.47 -6.83
C PRO A 395 -21.12 -13.03 -5.69
N GLY A 396 -22.43 -13.20 -5.90
CA GLY A 396 -23.51 -12.64 -5.07
C GLY A 396 -24.55 -11.85 -5.90
N GLY A 397 -24.12 -11.16 -6.96
CA GLY A 397 -25.03 -10.36 -7.81
C GLY A 397 -25.15 -8.90 -7.37
N TRP A 398 -24.07 -8.35 -6.82
CA TRP A 398 -24.00 -6.99 -6.27
C TRP A 398 -24.27 -5.87 -7.30
N LEU A 399 -24.58 -4.67 -6.77
CA LEU A 399 -24.68 -3.43 -7.54
C LEU A 399 -23.45 -3.19 -8.44
N PRO A 400 -23.61 -2.45 -9.55
CA PRO A 400 -22.49 -2.10 -10.42
C PRO A 400 -21.36 -1.42 -9.64
N THR A 401 -20.12 -1.85 -9.88
CA THR A 401 -18.96 -1.41 -9.10
C THR A 401 -18.64 0.08 -9.32
N ALA A 402 -19.10 0.69 -10.42
CA ALA A 402 -19.06 2.13 -10.63
C ALA A 402 -19.89 2.91 -9.58
N THR A 403 -21.15 2.54 -9.39
CA THR A 403 -22.05 3.19 -8.42
C THR A 403 -21.46 3.14 -7.02
N MET A 404 -20.90 1.99 -6.64
CA MET A 404 -20.22 1.81 -5.35
C MET A 404 -19.01 2.72 -5.14
N VAL A 405 -18.12 2.82 -6.13
CA VAL A 405 -16.93 3.68 -6.02
C VAL A 405 -17.32 5.15 -5.99
N ASN A 406 -18.30 5.55 -6.79
CA ASN A 406 -18.87 6.90 -6.75
C ASN A 406 -19.40 7.26 -5.35
N GLU A 407 -20.14 6.34 -4.72
CA GLU A 407 -20.66 6.51 -3.37
C GLU A 407 -19.55 6.55 -2.30
N ALA A 408 -18.52 5.72 -2.40
CA ALA A 408 -17.39 5.77 -1.47
C ALA A 408 -16.58 7.08 -1.58
N LEU A 409 -16.30 7.53 -2.81
CA LEU A 409 -15.58 8.80 -3.06
C LEU A 409 -16.29 9.99 -2.40
N LEU A 410 -17.63 10.05 -2.40
CA LEU A 410 -18.39 11.11 -1.73
C LEU A 410 -18.27 11.09 -0.19
N ASN A 411 -17.97 9.93 0.40
CA ASN A 411 -17.80 9.81 1.84
C ASN A 411 -16.35 10.08 2.30
N LEU A 412 -15.38 10.08 1.37
CA LEU A 412 -14.00 10.42 1.66
C LEU A 412 -13.82 11.90 2.04
N ARG A 413 -12.79 12.15 2.85
CA ARG A 413 -12.34 13.49 3.26
C ARG A 413 -10.81 13.56 3.21
N PRO A 414 -10.23 14.73 2.93
CA PRO A 414 -8.81 14.98 3.16
C PRO A 414 -8.46 14.86 4.64
N THR A 415 -7.37 14.14 4.93
CA THR A 415 -6.68 14.17 6.22
C THR A 415 -5.26 14.70 6.04
N SER A 416 -4.43 14.66 7.08
CA SER A 416 -3.03 15.09 6.97
C SER A 416 -2.26 14.18 5.99
N VAL A 417 -1.27 14.75 5.33
CA VAL A 417 -0.30 14.05 4.46
C VAL A 417 1.05 13.89 5.18
N GLY A 418 1.87 12.92 4.76
CA GLY A 418 3.23 12.69 5.26
C GLY A 418 3.43 11.43 6.12
N THR A 419 4.66 11.17 6.57
CA THR A 419 4.92 10.12 7.58
C THR A 419 4.13 10.35 8.87
N ASP A 420 3.43 9.33 9.38
CA ASP A 420 2.81 9.34 10.71
C ASP A 420 3.81 9.69 11.82
N SER A 421 3.36 10.45 12.83
CA SER A 421 4.20 10.73 14.00
C SER A 421 4.45 9.52 14.91
N ASP A 422 3.61 8.49 14.81
CA ASP A 422 3.22 7.66 15.96
C ASP A 422 4.15 6.51 16.37
N LYS A 423 5.04 6.06 15.48
CA LYS A 423 5.69 4.74 15.63
C LYS A 423 7.10 4.81 16.25
N ASP A 424 7.67 6.00 16.43
CA ASP A 424 9.13 6.16 16.57
C ASP A 424 9.59 6.80 17.90
N LEU A 425 8.70 7.47 18.63
CA LEU A 425 8.98 8.05 19.95
C LEU A 425 8.10 7.45 21.06
N SER A 426 7.59 6.23 20.86
CA SER A 426 6.59 5.53 21.71
C SER A 426 6.77 5.69 23.21
N ASP A 427 8.02 5.70 23.71
CA ASP A 427 8.33 5.70 25.14
C ASP A 427 8.19 7.10 25.79
N LEU A 428 8.10 8.16 24.98
CA LEU A 428 8.02 9.58 25.40
C LEU A 428 6.79 10.31 24.84
N GLN A 429 6.29 9.86 23.68
CA GLN A 429 5.34 10.59 22.86
C GLN A 429 3.89 10.49 23.34
N TRP A 430 3.48 9.31 23.83
CA TRP A 430 2.12 8.98 24.27
C TRP A 430 1.55 9.90 25.36
N VAL A 431 2.40 10.61 26.09
CA VAL A 431 1.99 11.49 27.20
C VAL A 431 2.06 12.98 26.83
N TYR A 432 2.90 13.38 25.86
CA TYR A 432 3.27 14.79 25.71
C TYR A 432 3.24 15.39 24.30
N CYS A 433 3.18 14.62 23.21
CA CYS A 433 3.23 15.17 21.85
C CYS A 433 1.90 15.00 21.11
N ARG A 434 1.52 15.97 20.26
CA ARG A 434 0.31 15.84 19.44
C ARG A 434 0.55 14.85 18.30
N LYS A 435 -0.25 13.78 18.27
CA LYS A 435 -0.36 12.81 17.17
C LYS A 435 -0.77 13.49 15.85
N ILE A 436 -0.07 13.13 14.77
CA ILE A 436 -0.35 13.55 13.39
C ILE A 436 -0.43 12.28 12.54
N ASN A 437 -1.62 12.00 11.98
CA ASN A 437 -1.86 10.89 11.06
C ASN A 437 -1.70 11.39 9.63
N GLY A 438 -0.56 11.08 9.01
CA GLY A 438 -0.18 11.61 7.71
C GLY A 438 -0.50 10.72 6.50
N GLU A 439 -1.10 9.53 6.67
CA GLU A 439 -1.21 8.56 5.56
C GLU A 439 -2.01 9.00 4.30
N TYR A 440 -2.62 10.20 4.25
CA TYR A 440 -3.50 10.61 3.14
C TYR A 440 -2.81 10.65 1.76
N ASP A 441 -1.50 10.89 1.69
CA ASP A 441 -0.78 10.88 0.41
C ASP A 441 -0.65 9.48 -0.19
N THR A 442 -0.75 8.43 0.64
CA THR A 442 -0.86 7.04 0.17
C THR A 442 -2.20 6.76 -0.51
N LEU A 443 -3.26 7.52 -0.19
CA LEU A 443 -4.54 7.49 -0.89
C LEU A 443 -4.56 8.44 -2.12
N LEU A 444 -3.96 9.64 -2.01
CA LEU A 444 -3.91 10.63 -3.09
C LEU A 444 -3.35 10.06 -4.40
N LYS A 445 -2.30 9.24 -4.35
CA LYS A 445 -1.72 8.61 -5.54
C LYS A 445 -2.73 7.78 -6.35
N HIS A 446 -3.70 7.16 -5.69
CA HIS A 446 -4.78 6.43 -6.34
C HIS A 446 -5.92 7.36 -6.78
N LEU A 447 -6.25 8.39 -5.99
CA LEU A 447 -7.25 9.40 -6.36
C LEU A 447 -6.87 10.16 -7.64
N VAL A 448 -5.58 10.44 -7.84
CA VAL A 448 -5.05 11.02 -9.08
C VAL A 448 -5.23 10.04 -10.25
N ALA A 449 -4.81 8.77 -10.10
CA ALA A 449 -5.02 7.76 -11.14
C ALA A 449 -6.50 7.58 -11.48
N ILE A 450 -7.41 7.69 -10.51
CA ILE A 450 -8.86 7.67 -10.71
C ILE A 450 -9.32 8.88 -11.55
N ALA A 451 -8.88 10.08 -11.20
CA ALA A 451 -9.25 11.31 -11.91
C ALA A 451 -8.76 11.33 -13.38
N TYR A 452 -7.62 10.71 -13.68
CA TYR A 452 -7.10 10.62 -15.05
C TYR A 452 -7.69 9.46 -15.85
N ARG A 453 -7.78 8.25 -15.27
CA ARG A 453 -8.19 7.06 -16.02
C ARG A 453 -9.70 6.86 -16.10
N TYR A 454 -10.47 7.22 -15.09
CA TYR A 454 -11.87 6.79 -14.94
C TYR A 454 -12.89 7.95 -14.88
N ASP A 455 -12.50 9.14 -15.36
CA ASP A 455 -13.35 10.35 -15.42
C ASP A 455 -14.73 10.10 -16.07
N ASP A 456 -14.78 9.21 -17.06
CA ASP A 456 -15.95 8.70 -17.79
C ASP A 456 -16.87 7.78 -16.98
N LEU A 457 -16.37 7.21 -15.87
CA LEU A 457 -17.12 6.37 -14.93
C LEU A 457 -17.52 7.12 -13.64
N LEU A 458 -17.09 8.38 -13.49
CA LEU A 458 -17.46 9.22 -12.35
C LEU A 458 -18.72 10.03 -12.65
N GLN A 459 -19.65 10.06 -11.70
CA GLN A 459 -20.80 10.97 -11.74
C GLN A 459 -20.31 12.42 -11.65
N PRO A 460 -20.99 13.40 -12.29
CA PRO A 460 -20.55 14.80 -12.28
C PRO A 460 -20.32 15.38 -10.87
N ARG A 461 -21.16 15.02 -9.89
CA ARG A 461 -20.99 15.43 -8.47
C ARG A 461 -19.73 14.84 -7.84
N VAL A 462 -19.37 13.61 -8.19
CA VAL A 462 -18.20 12.89 -7.66
C VAL A 462 -16.93 13.44 -8.27
N ARG A 463 -16.95 13.74 -9.57
CA ARG A 463 -15.86 14.43 -10.26
C ARG A 463 -15.57 15.80 -9.66
N ALA A 464 -16.61 16.58 -9.35
CA ALA A 464 -16.46 17.86 -8.65
C ALA A 464 -15.85 17.66 -7.26
N HIS A 465 -16.42 16.78 -6.42
CA HIS A 465 -15.87 16.44 -5.10
C HIS A 465 -14.39 15.99 -5.15
N LEU A 466 -14.04 15.17 -6.13
CA LEU A 466 -12.68 14.69 -6.34
C LEU A 466 -11.70 15.85 -6.63
N LEU A 467 -12.04 16.73 -7.59
CA LEU A 467 -11.16 17.83 -8.02
C LEU A 467 -11.14 19.03 -7.05
N ASP A 468 -12.27 19.33 -6.41
CA ASP A 468 -12.43 20.52 -5.57
C ASP A 468 -12.03 20.26 -4.11
N TRP A 469 -12.23 19.04 -3.62
CA TRP A 469 -12.08 18.66 -2.22
C TRP A 469 -11.01 17.60 -1.97
N LEU A 470 -11.11 16.42 -2.60
CA LEU A 470 -10.22 15.28 -2.30
C LEU A 470 -8.78 15.48 -2.79
N LEU A 471 -8.58 16.04 -3.98
CA LEU A 471 -7.26 16.45 -4.47
C LEU A 471 -6.83 17.76 -3.78
N SER A 472 -6.58 17.66 -2.48
CA SER A 472 -6.34 18.78 -1.57
C SER A 472 -4.99 19.46 -1.75
N VAL A 473 -4.00 18.75 -2.32
CA VAL A 473 -2.66 19.27 -2.61
C VAL A 473 -2.63 19.93 -4.00
N ARG A 474 -2.51 21.26 -4.04
CA ARG A 474 -2.54 22.07 -5.27
C ARG A 474 -1.72 23.35 -5.15
N GLY A 475 -1.47 24.03 -6.26
CA GLY A 475 -0.62 25.22 -6.34
C GLY A 475 0.87 24.91 -6.55
N ARG A 476 1.73 25.92 -6.39
CA ARG A 476 3.20 25.77 -6.38
C ARG A 476 3.70 24.82 -5.27
N HIS A 477 4.97 24.40 -5.35
CA HIS A 477 5.69 23.73 -4.26
C HIS A 477 5.54 24.49 -2.93
N ASP A 478 5.39 23.75 -1.85
CA ASP A 478 5.33 24.26 -0.49
C ASP A 478 6.48 23.70 0.33
N GLU A 479 7.42 24.55 0.75
CA GLU A 479 8.58 24.14 1.56
C GLU A 479 8.16 23.48 2.89
N ALA A 480 6.95 23.75 3.40
CA ALA A 480 6.42 23.09 4.58
C ALA A 480 6.20 21.57 4.38
N VAL A 481 6.06 21.09 3.14
CA VAL A 481 6.02 19.63 2.83
C VAL A 481 7.37 18.97 3.13
N MET A 482 8.48 19.70 3.06
CA MET A 482 9.81 19.16 3.31
C MET A 482 10.12 18.94 4.80
N THR A 483 9.34 19.56 5.71
CA THR A 483 9.61 19.51 7.17
C THR A 483 8.34 19.48 8.02
N LYS A 484 8.23 18.49 8.90
CA LYS A 484 7.22 18.47 9.96
C LYS A 484 7.66 19.27 11.19
N GLN A 485 6.68 19.71 11.97
CA GLN A 485 6.89 20.33 13.29
C GLN A 485 6.47 19.35 14.38
N LEU A 486 7.44 18.75 15.07
CA LEU A 486 7.18 17.94 16.26
C LEU A 486 7.01 18.87 17.47
N CYS A 487 5.76 19.19 17.80
CA CYS A 487 5.39 20.00 18.96
C CYS A 487 5.01 19.12 20.15
N CYS A 488 5.81 19.15 21.23
CA CYS A 488 5.55 18.41 22.47
C CYS A 488 5.37 19.38 23.64
N ASN A 489 4.57 19.00 24.64
CA ASN A 489 4.31 19.78 25.85
C ASN A 489 5.50 19.69 26.85
N TRP A 490 6.63 20.27 26.47
CA TRP A 490 7.89 20.19 27.21
C TRP A 490 7.84 20.76 28.64
N SER A 491 6.81 21.54 29.01
CA SER A 491 6.67 22.07 30.37
C SER A 491 6.38 21.01 31.45
N GLU A 492 5.96 19.80 31.06
CA GLU A 492 5.73 18.69 32.00
C GLU A 492 6.94 17.73 32.11
N LEU A 493 7.86 17.78 31.13
CA LEU A 493 9.14 17.09 31.18
C LEU A 493 10.14 17.88 32.03
N GLY A 494 10.16 17.59 33.34
CA GLY A 494 11.17 18.15 34.24
C GLY A 494 12.60 17.90 33.74
N ALA A 495 13.52 18.85 33.97
CA ALA A 495 14.84 18.90 33.31
C ALA A 495 15.69 17.61 33.40
N ALA A 496 15.46 16.76 34.41
CA ALA A 496 16.10 15.45 34.52
C ALA A 496 15.68 14.46 33.41
N ALA A 497 14.42 14.51 32.94
CA ALA A 497 13.93 13.66 31.85
C ALA A 497 14.53 14.07 30.49
N VAL A 498 14.68 15.39 30.24
CA VAL A 498 15.33 15.91 29.03
C VAL A 498 16.80 15.48 28.97
N ALA A 499 17.51 15.52 30.11
CA ALA A 499 18.88 15.03 30.21
C ALA A 499 18.99 13.50 30.06
N ALA A 500 18.05 12.74 30.64
CA ALA A 500 18.02 11.28 30.52
C ALA A 500 17.69 10.78 29.10
N ALA A 501 16.91 11.55 28.33
CA ALA A 501 16.60 11.27 26.92
C ALA A 501 17.77 11.55 25.96
N GLY A 502 18.92 12.03 26.45
CA GLY A 502 20.10 12.34 25.62
C GLY A 502 19.92 13.56 24.69
N ILE A 503 18.82 14.31 24.83
CA ILE A 503 18.53 15.48 23.99
C ILE A 503 19.39 16.65 24.49
N PHE A 504 20.56 16.81 23.88
CA PHE A 504 21.44 17.96 24.12
C PHE A 504 20.86 19.22 23.45
N LEU A 505 19.78 19.76 24.02
CA LEU A 505 19.41 21.16 23.81
C LEU A 505 20.50 22.03 24.44
N GLY A 506 21.57 22.31 23.68
CA GLY A 506 22.45 23.45 23.96
C GLY A 506 21.57 24.69 24.18
N PRO A 507 21.89 25.58 25.13
CA PRO A 507 20.91 26.38 25.86
C PRO A 507 20.04 27.27 24.97
N ILE A 508 18.87 26.74 24.55
CA ILE A 508 17.83 27.48 23.83
C ILE A 508 17.10 28.36 24.85
N VAL A 509 17.73 29.47 25.20
CA VAL A 509 17.05 30.60 25.82
C VAL A 509 16.29 31.33 24.72
N LEU A 510 15.05 30.93 24.47
CA LEU A 510 14.11 31.68 23.64
C LEU A 510 13.28 32.61 24.54
N PRO A 511 13.54 33.93 24.54
CA PRO A 511 12.75 34.86 25.32
C PRO A 511 11.41 35.18 24.62
N GLY A 512 10.29 34.83 25.26
CA GLY A 512 9.09 35.67 25.21
C GLY A 512 7.96 35.32 24.23
N LEU A 513 7.87 34.10 23.69
CA LEU A 513 6.66 33.63 22.98
C LEU A 513 6.13 32.34 23.61
N GLY A 514 4.92 32.42 24.20
CA GLY A 514 4.35 31.39 25.06
C GLY A 514 3.69 30.23 24.31
N GLY A 515 4.49 29.37 23.68
CA GLY A 515 4.07 28.07 23.16
C GLY A 515 5.17 27.01 23.39
N PRO A 516 4.82 25.72 23.38
CA PRO A 516 5.82 24.65 23.46
C PRO A 516 6.81 24.74 22.27
N PRO A 517 8.13 24.57 22.49
CA PRO A 517 9.07 24.54 21.37
C PRO A 517 8.81 23.34 20.46
N CYS A 518 8.56 23.62 19.18
CA CYS A 518 8.46 22.60 18.14
C CYS A 518 9.84 22.36 17.54
N ILE A 519 10.16 21.09 17.24
CA ILE A 519 11.41 20.70 16.56
C ILE A 519 11.07 20.43 15.09
N PRO A 520 11.72 21.09 14.11
CA PRO A 520 11.59 20.72 12.72
C PRO A 520 12.26 19.37 12.47
N ILE A 521 11.53 18.44 11.84
CA ILE A 521 12.02 17.12 11.42
C ILE A 521 11.77 17.01 9.91
N PRO A 522 12.72 16.51 9.10
CA PRO A 522 12.48 16.27 7.68
C PRO A 522 11.28 15.36 7.43
N GLU A 523 10.59 15.60 6.32
CA GLU A 523 9.71 14.58 5.74
C GLU A 523 10.54 13.51 5.02
N SER A 524 10.05 12.28 5.00
CA SER A 524 10.71 11.20 4.26
C SER A 524 10.53 11.35 2.75
N GLU A 525 11.53 10.93 1.99
CA GLU A 525 11.59 11.13 0.53
C GLU A 525 10.36 10.54 -0.20
N ASN A 526 9.94 9.34 0.17
CA ASN A 526 8.77 8.68 -0.42
C ASN A 526 7.47 9.49 -0.22
N HIS A 527 7.24 10.04 0.98
CA HIS A 527 6.08 10.89 1.26
C HIS A 527 6.17 12.24 0.53
N VAL A 528 7.35 12.90 0.49
CA VAL A 528 7.55 14.12 -0.32
C VAL A 528 7.20 13.85 -1.79
N LEU A 529 7.68 12.75 -2.36
CA LEU A 529 7.43 12.41 -3.76
C LEU A 529 5.96 12.05 -4.03
N LEU A 530 5.29 11.33 -3.12
CA LEU A 530 3.85 11.06 -3.22
C LEU A 530 3.03 12.36 -3.21
N ILE A 531 3.27 13.25 -2.24
CA ILE A 531 2.59 14.54 -2.10
C ILE A 531 2.81 15.39 -3.35
N GLU A 532 4.06 15.58 -3.77
CA GLU A 532 4.37 16.56 -4.81
C GLU A 532 4.12 16.03 -6.23
N SER A 533 4.21 14.72 -6.46
CA SER A 533 3.67 14.11 -7.70
C SER A 533 2.15 14.29 -7.80
N SER A 534 1.43 14.12 -6.68
CA SER A 534 -0.02 14.29 -6.62
C SER A 534 -0.41 15.74 -6.85
N ARG A 535 0.33 16.69 -6.25
CA ARG A 535 0.18 18.14 -6.51
C ARG A 535 0.41 18.48 -7.97
N TYR A 536 1.47 17.92 -8.58
CA TYR A 536 1.85 18.20 -9.96
C TYR A 536 0.72 17.81 -10.93
N LEU A 537 0.19 16.60 -10.75
CA LEU A 537 -0.87 16.05 -11.59
C LEU A 537 -2.24 16.67 -11.30
N THR A 538 -2.50 17.07 -10.05
CA THR A 538 -3.69 17.84 -9.66
C THR A 538 -3.70 19.21 -10.32
N ASN A 539 -2.58 19.93 -10.31
CA ASN A 539 -2.43 21.21 -10.98
C ASN A 539 -2.76 21.11 -12.48
N GLN A 540 -2.28 20.08 -13.18
CA GLN A 540 -2.62 19.87 -14.59
C GLN A 540 -4.13 19.63 -14.81
N LEU A 541 -4.82 18.91 -13.91
CA LEU A 541 -6.28 18.73 -13.99
C LEU A 541 -7.03 20.04 -13.75
N LEU A 542 -6.59 20.80 -12.74
CA LEU A 542 -7.18 22.10 -12.41
C LEU A 542 -6.94 23.13 -13.52
N HIS A 543 -5.73 23.20 -14.09
CA HIS A 543 -5.37 24.13 -15.16
C HIS A 543 -6.18 23.88 -16.45
N ARG A 544 -6.55 22.63 -16.76
CA ARG A 544 -7.46 22.29 -17.86
C ARG A 544 -8.89 22.81 -17.65
N ARG A 545 -9.31 23.01 -16.40
CA ARG A 545 -10.65 23.49 -16.00
C ARG A 545 -10.68 25.00 -15.79
N ASP A 546 -9.64 25.55 -15.18
CA ASP A 546 -9.41 26.95 -14.86
C ASP A 546 -7.92 27.26 -15.10
N PRO A 547 -7.56 27.99 -16.19
CA PRO A 547 -6.17 28.22 -16.59
C PRO A 547 -5.46 29.30 -15.74
N ALA A 548 -5.72 29.29 -14.42
CA ALA A 548 -5.04 30.14 -13.46
C ALA A 548 -3.54 29.83 -13.37
N VAL A 549 -2.73 30.87 -13.17
CA VAL A 549 -1.26 30.77 -13.09
C VAL A 549 -0.79 29.88 -11.94
N ASP A 550 -1.54 29.81 -10.84
CA ASP A 550 -1.21 28.97 -9.69
C ASP A 550 -1.26 27.47 -10.01
N PHE A 551 -2.03 27.06 -11.04
CA PHE A 551 -2.13 25.68 -11.52
C PHE A 551 -1.28 25.40 -12.76
N ASP A 552 -0.66 26.41 -13.38
CA ASP A 552 0.30 26.23 -14.46
C ASP A 552 1.67 25.83 -13.87
N ASN A 553 1.98 24.54 -13.90
CA ASN A 553 3.25 23.99 -13.41
C ASN A 553 4.51 24.60 -14.07
N GLY A 554 4.39 25.12 -15.29
CA GLY A 554 5.47 25.81 -15.98
C GLY A 554 5.63 27.24 -15.46
N ALA A 555 4.52 28.00 -15.39
CA ALA A 555 4.55 29.40 -14.96
C ALA A 555 4.75 29.60 -13.45
N ASN A 556 4.27 28.68 -12.61
CA ASN A 556 4.47 28.73 -11.15
C ASN A 556 5.84 28.17 -10.69
N GLY A 557 6.65 27.65 -11.62
CA GLY A 557 8.00 27.11 -11.38
C GLY A 557 8.06 25.67 -10.88
N PHE A 558 6.91 25.00 -10.66
CA PHE A 558 6.86 23.69 -10.02
C PHE A 558 7.42 22.56 -10.92
N ARG A 559 7.34 22.68 -12.25
CA ARG A 559 8.02 21.76 -13.17
C ARG A 559 9.53 21.73 -12.95
N GLN A 560 10.17 22.89 -12.81
CA GLN A 560 11.61 22.94 -12.57
C GLN A 560 11.98 22.33 -11.22
N TRP A 561 11.15 22.52 -10.19
CA TRP A 561 11.33 21.86 -8.90
C TRP A 561 11.26 20.33 -9.03
N MET A 562 10.23 19.81 -9.72
CA MET A 562 10.05 18.36 -9.92
C MET A 562 11.22 17.76 -10.71
N LEU A 563 11.64 18.40 -11.81
CA LEU A 563 12.80 17.96 -12.59
C LEU A 563 14.11 17.98 -11.78
N ASN A 564 14.30 18.99 -10.91
CA ASN A 564 15.46 19.04 -10.01
C ASN A 564 15.43 17.90 -9.00
N TYR A 565 14.26 17.59 -8.42
CA TYR A 565 14.08 16.50 -7.47
C TYR A 565 14.39 15.13 -8.11
N LEU A 566 13.80 14.84 -9.26
CA LEU A 566 14.07 13.61 -10.02
C LEU A 566 15.54 13.52 -10.47
N GLN A 567 16.18 14.65 -10.79
CA GLN A 567 17.61 14.70 -11.10
C GLN A 567 18.51 14.41 -9.89
N VAL A 568 18.10 14.74 -8.66
CA VAL A 568 18.84 14.33 -7.44
C VAL A 568 18.80 12.82 -7.29
N ALA A 569 17.63 12.19 -7.42
CA ALA A 569 17.52 10.73 -7.39
C ALA A 569 18.35 10.05 -8.50
N ALA A 570 18.35 10.60 -9.72
CA ALA A 570 19.18 10.08 -10.83
C ALA A 570 20.70 10.20 -10.61
N ARG A 571 21.15 11.10 -9.71
CA ARG A 571 22.57 11.36 -9.41
C ARG A 571 23.07 10.74 -8.09
N HIS A 572 22.16 10.33 -7.22
CA HIS A 572 22.49 9.92 -5.85
C HIS A 572 21.71 8.69 -5.37
N ASP A 573 20.98 8.03 -6.28
CA ASP A 573 19.92 7.07 -5.96
C ASP A 573 18.81 7.71 -5.08
N PHE A 574 17.75 6.94 -4.82
CA PHE A 574 16.77 7.29 -3.80
C PHE A 574 17.40 7.15 -2.41
N LEU A 575 16.99 8.00 -1.46
CA LEU A 575 17.36 7.91 -0.05
C LEU A 575 16.59 6.78 0.63
N GLU A 576 15.34 6.50 0.23
CA GLU A 576 14.54 5.36 0.68
C GLU A 576 14.87 4.04 -0.05
N PHE A 577 16.15 3.80 -0.36
CA PHE A 577 16.60 2.58 -1.02
C PHE A 577 16.37 1.33 -0.16
N ASN A 578 15.93 0.23 -0.79
CA ASN A 578 15.73 -1.09 -0.19
C ASN A 578 14.82 -1.13 1.07
N ALA A 579 14.09 -0.05 1.35
CA ALA A 579 13.18 0.10 2.48
C ALA A 579 11.84 -0.61 2.18
N ARG A 580 11.46 -1.60 3.00
CA ARG A 580 10.11 -2.21 2.95
C ARG A 580 9.20 -1.55 4.00
N PRO A 581 7.97 -1.10 3.69
CA PRO A 581 7.27 -1.17 2.40
C PRO A 581 7.28 0.18 1.63
N TYR A 582 8.45 0.82 1.51
CA TYR A 582 8.54 2.22 1.07
C TYR A 582 9.00 2.40 -0.38
N LEU A 583 9.68 1.41 -0.97
CA LEU A 583 10.13 1.48 -2.36
C LEU A 583 8.93 1.44 -3.33
N ARG A 584 7.86 0.70 -3.00
CA ARG A 584 6.61 0.70 -3.79
C ARG A 584 5.95 2.07 -3.87
N TYR A 585 6.10 2.93 -2.85
CA TYR A 585 5.53 4.28 -2.84
C TYR A 585 6.24 5.18 -3.85
N THR A 586 7.58 5.18 -3.82
CA THR A 586 8.43 5.83 -4.82
C THR A 586 8.11 5.33 -6.22
N PHE A 587 8.00 4.01 -6.42
CA PHE A 587 7.69 3.43 -7.72
C PHE A 587 6.32 3.85 -8.26
N ASN A 588 5.28 3.85 -7.41
CA ASN A 588 3.92 4.28 -7.77
C ASN A 588 3.88 5.77 -8.18
N ALA A 589 4.55 6.65 -7.41
CA ALA A 589 4.64 8.07 -7.77
C ALA A 589 5.30 8.28 -9.15
N LEU A 590 6.36 7.53 -9.45
CA LEU A 590 7.01 7.56 -10.76
C LEU A 590 6.12 7.00 -11.87
N LEU A 591 5.34 5.92 -11.64
CA LEU A 591 4.38 5.39 -12.61
C LEU A 591 3.32 6.45 -12.97
N ASN A 592 2.75 7.12 -11.96
CA ASN A 592 1.79 8.21 -12.16
C ASN A 592 2.40 9.38 -12.95
N LEU A 593 3.63 9.81 -12.63
CA LEU A 593 4.30 10.87 -13.39
C LEU A 593 4.61 10.45 -14.83
N ALA A 594 5.11 9.23 -15.05
CA ALA A 594 5.41 8.70 -16.38
C ALA A 594 4.16 8.63 -17.28
N GLU A 595 2.99 8.29 -16.73
CA GLU A 595 1.73 8.20 -17.48
C GLU A 595 1.02 9.54 -17.69
N PHE A 596 0.99 10.40 -16.67
CA PHE A 596 0.05 11.54 -16.63
C PHE A 596 0.72 12.92 -16.71
N ALA A 597 2.01 13.05 -16.45
CA ALA A 597 2.71 14.33 -16.50
C ALA A 597 2.93 14.81 -17.94
N ASP A 598 3.31 16.07 -18.09
CA ASP A 598 3.83 16.61 -19.35
C ASP A 598 5.21 16.01 -19.73
N ASP A 599 5.52 16.05 -21.02
CA ASP A 599 6.58 15.26 -21.68
C ASP A 599 7.94 15.28 -20.95
N GLU A 600 8.34 16.44 -20.41
CA GLU A 600 9.63 16.61 -19.71
C GLU A 600 9.68 15.81 -18.40
N VAL A 601 8.61 15.89 -17.58
CA VAL A 601 8.52 15.19 -16.29
C VAL A 601 8.19 13.72 -16.48
N SER A 602 7.33 13.39 -17.46
CA SER A 602 7.02 12.01 -17.86
C SER A 602 8.30 11.27 -18.29
N THR A 603 9.13 11.89 -19.15
CA THR A 603 10.41 11.33 -19.58
C THR A 603 11.38 11.13 -18.41
N ALA A 604 11.49 12.12 -17.51
CA ALA A 604 12.35 12.01 -16.33
C ALA A 604 11.91 10.88 -15.37
N ALA A 605 10.61 10.71 -15.17
CA ALA A 605 10.06 9.62 -14.38
C ALA A 605 10.28 8.24 -15.04
N GLN A 606 10.09 8.14 -16.37
CA GLN A 606 10.38 6.91 -17.12
C GLN A 606 11.85 6.48 -17.02
N LEU A 607 12.80 7.43 -17.12
CA LEU A 607 14.24 7.12 -16.97
C LEU A 607 14.59 6.57 -15.58
N LEU A 608 13.90 7.03 -14.53
CA LEU A 608 14.05 6.50 -13.17
C LEU A 608 13.39 5.12 -12.99
N LEU A 609 12.25 4.88 -13.63
CA LEU A 609 11.64 3.54 -13.66
C LEU A 609 12.53 2.53 -14.41
N ASP A 610 13.12 2.93 -15.55
CA ASP A 610 14.10 2.14 -16.29
C ASP A 610 15.31 1.80 -15.38
N TYR A 611 15.86 2.80 -14.68
CA TYR A 611 16.95 2.62 -13.72
C TYR A 611 16.58 1.63 -12.59
N LEU A 612 15.45 1.83 -11.91
CA LEU A 612 15.01 0.99 -10.80
C LEU A 612 14.74 -0.45 -11.24
N THR A 613 14.10 -0.65 -12.39
CA THR A 613 13.81 -1.99 -12.92
C THR A 613 15.05 -2.72 -13.41
N VAL A 614 16.01 -2.03 -14.04
CA VAL A 614 17.31 -2.62 -14.39
C VAL A 614 18.14 -2.91 -13.13
N LYS A 615 18.17 -2.00 -12.15
CA LYS A 615 18.85 -2.20 -10.85
C LYS A 615 18.33 -3.46 -10.18
N PHE A 616 17.01 -3.63 -10.09
CA PHE A 616 16.39 -4.85 -9.57
C PHE A 616 16.80 -6.09 -10.37
N ALA A 617 16.61 -6.08 -11.69
CA ALA A 617 16.89 -7.24 -12.55
C ALA A 617 18.34 -7.74 -12.43
N VAL A 618 19.32 -6.83 -12.39
CA VAL A 618 20.74 -7.14 -12.16
C VAL A 618 20.99 -7.75 -10.78
N SER A 619 20.27 -7.30 -9.76
CA SER A 619 20.44 -7.69 -8.36
C SER A 619 19.46 -8.76 -7.84
N SER A 620 18.66 -9.38 -8.72
CA SER A 620 17.70 -10.43 -8.36
C SER A 620 17.95 -11.75 -9.10
N SER A 621 18.05 -12.89 -8.40
CA SER A 621 18.11 -14.22 -9.01
C SER A 621 16.73 -14.90 -8.95
N ARG A 622 16.13 -15.19 -10.12
CA ARG A 622 14.72 -15.59 -10.26
C ARG A 622 13.77 -14.64 -9.52
N LEU A 623 13.95 -13.33 -9.69
CA LEU A 623 13.18 -12.29 -8.99
C LEU A 623 13.38 -12.25 -7.45
N ARG A 624 14.21 -13.12 -6.85
CA ARG A 624 14.56 -13.03 -5.42
C ARG A 624 15.72 -12.06 -5.24
N ARG A 625 15.58 -11.09 -4.34
CA ARG A 625 16.60 -10.06 -4.06
C ARG A 625 16.87 -9.91 -2.57
N LEU A 626 18.14 -9.88 -2.22
CA LEU A 626 18.66 -9.50 -0.91
C LEU A 626 19.52 -8.24 -1.12
N GLY A 627 19.11 -7.11 -0.55
CA GLY A 627 19.83 -5.84 -0.68
C GLY A 627 21.07 -5.80 0.24
N PRO A 628 22.25 -5.34 -0.24
CA PRO A 628 23.44 -5.14 0.58
C PRO A 628 23.23 -4.21 1.77
N PHE A 629 22.35 -3.24 1.59
CA PHE A 629 21.87 -2.37 2.66
C PHE A 629 20.40 -2.58 2.89
N ARG A 630 19.99 -2.47 4.14
CA ARG A 630 18.59 -2.39 4.52
C ARG A 630 18.32 -1.16 5.36
N ARG A 631 17.48 -0.28 4.83
CA ARG A 631 16.87 0.80 5.60
C ARG A 631 15.68 0.26 6.40
N LEU A 632 15.39 0.90 7.55
CA LEU A 632 14.54 0.36 8.62
C LEU A 632 15.21 -0.81 9.31
N ARG A 633 15.88 -0.52 10.45
CA ARG A 633 16.63 -1.52 11.23
C ARG A 633 15.82 -2.79 11.50
N ASP A 634 14.58 -2.62 11.93
CA ASP A 634 13.68 -3.71 12.34
C ASP A 634 13.10 -4.49 11.14
N GLN A 635 13.51 -4.13 9.91
CA GLN A 635 13.24 -4.85 8.66
C GLN A 635 14.51 -5.53 8.10
N SER A 636 15.61 -5.59 8.86
CA SER A 636 16.84 -6.29 8.48
C SER A 636 16.67 -7.81 8.49
N TYR A 637 17.43 -8.53 7.66
CA TYR A 637 17.49 -9.98 7.73
C TYR A 637 18.15 -10.42 9.04
N ALA A 638 17.47 -11.28 9.79
CA ALA A 638 17.91 -11.80 11.10
C ALA A 638 17.46 -13.25 11.28
N GLU A 639 18.12 -13.95 12.20
CA GLU A 639 17.71 -15.29 12.68
C GLU A 639 16.60 -15.14 13.74
N ASP A 640 15.36 -14.81 13.34
CA ASP A 640 14.21 -14.68 14.25
C ASP A 640 12.88 -15.09 13.54
N PRO A 641 11.79 -15.51 14.22
CA PRO A 641 10.82 -16.48 13.70
C PRO A 641 9.66 -15.84 12.92
N VAL A 642 9.82 -14.59 12.48
CA VAL A 642 8.72 -13.72 12.03
C VAL A 642 8.35 -13.93 10.54
N GLY A 643 9.00 -14.87 9.84
CA GLY A 643 8.71 -15.16 8.43
C GLY A 643 9.29 -14.17 7.41
N LEU A 644 9.96 -13.09 7.87
CA LEU A 644 10.62 -12.05 7.05
C LEU A 644 11.73 -12.56 6.09
N ASN A 645 12.03 -13.85 6.18
CA ASN A 645 13.11 -14.56 5.51
C ASN A 645 12.66 -15.36 4.27
N ASP A 646 11.37 -15.31 3.94
CA ASP A 646 10.82 -15.83 2.68
C ASP A 646 11.12 -14.86 1.53
N LEU A 647 11.82 -15.34 0.50
CA LEU A 647 12.24 -14.56 -0.67
C LEU A 647 11.08 -14.31 -1.65
N TYR A 648 9.91 -14.92 -1.43
CA TYR A 648 8.64 -14.67 -2.13
C TYR A 648 7.47 -14.41 -1.16
N GLY A 649 7.76 -14.19 0.12
CA GLY A 649 6.75 -13.96 1.15
C GLY A 649 6.11 -12.58 1.07
N ARG A 650 5.18 -12.31 2.00
CA ARG A 650 4.59 -10.98 2.19
C ARG A 650 5.65 -9.89 2.30
N ASP A 651 6.67 -10.17 3.09
CA ASP A 651 7.73 -9.22 3.42
C ASP A 651 8.95 -9.37 2.49
N ALA A 652 8.82 -9.96 1.29
CA ALA A 652 9.88 -10.02 0.28
C ALA A 652 10.19 -8.65 -0.36
N ASP A 653 11.19 -8.56 -1.25
CA ASP A 653 11.49 -7.28 -1.94
C ASP A 653 10.27 -6.87 -2.78
N GLU A 654 9.76 -5.64 -2.59
CA GLU A 654 8.53 -5.20 -3.22
C GLU A 654 8.64 -5.20 -4.75
N MET A 655 9.85 -4.98 -5.28
CA MET A 655 10.13 -5.05 -6.71
C MET A 655 9.95 -6.47 -7.26
N THR A 656 10.03 -7.52 -6.42
CA THR A 656 9.63 -8.88 -6.79
C THR A 656 8.15 -8.92 -7.18
N ALA A 657 7.26 -8.24 -6.45
CA ALA A 657 5.84 -8.18 -6.77
C ALA A 657 5.57 -7.50 -8.13
N PHE A 658 6.21 -6.35 -8.39
CA PHE A 658 6.14 -5.68 -9.69
C PHE A 658 6.64 -6.59 -10.83
N PHE A 659 7.75 -7.30 -10.63
CA PHE A 659 8.26 -8.24 -11.62
C PHE A 659 7.40 -9.50 -11.78
N HIS A 660 6.75 -10.01 -10.74
CA HIS A 660 5.74 -11.08 -10.88
C HIS A 660 4.61 -10.67 -11.84
N HIS A 661 4.19 -9.40 -11.84
CA HIS A 661 3.29 -8.90 -12.88
C HIS A 661 3.99 -8.74 -14.24
N TYR A 662 5.19 -8.18 -14.32
CA TYR A 662 5.83 -7.95 -15.63
C TYR A 662 6.24 -9.26 -16.34
N THR A 663 6.76 -10.25 -15.62
CA THR A 663 7.34 -11.50 -16.15
C THR A 663 6.49 -12.75 -15.91
N GLY A 664 5.45 -12.67 -15.09
CA GLY A 664 4.75 -13.84 -14.54
C GLY A 664 5.50 -14.45 -13.33
N PRO A 665 4.86 -15.40 -12.62
CA PRO A 665 5.44 -15.98 -11.40
C PRO A 665 6.55 -16.99 -11.71
N PRO A 666 7.65 -17.02 -10.94
CA PRO A 666 8.78 -17.91 -11.16
C PRO A 666 8.39 -19.39 -11.02
N PRO A 667 9.06 -20.31 -11.72
CA PRO A 667 8.83 -21.74 -11.57
C PRO A 667 8.97 -22.17 -10.12
N LEU A 668 8.13 -23.13 -9.71
CA LEU A 668 8.23 -23.75 -8.39
C LEU A 668 9.51 -24.62 -8.31
N ALA A 669 9.84 -25.09 -7.10
CA ALA A 669 11.03 -25.91 -6.85
C ALA A 669 11.11 -27.18 -7.72
N ASP A 670 9.96 -27.73 -8.11
CA ASP A 670 9.82 -28.91 -8.98
C ASP A 670 9.94 -28.59 -10.48
N GLY A 671 10.24 -27.33 -10.84
CA GLY A 671 10.31 -26.85 -12.22
C GLY A 671 8.96 -26.62 -12.90
N SER A 672 7.83 -26.83 -12.19
CA SER A 672 6.51 -26.52 -12.74
C SER A 672 6.31 -25.00 -12.84
N PRO A 673 5.51 -24.49 -13.81
CA PRO A 673 5.30 -23.05 -13.95
C PRO A 673 4.67 -22.46 -12.68
N GLY A 674 5.23 -21.36 -12.19
CA GLY A 674 4.57 -20.56 -11.18
C GLY A 674 3.26 -20.00 -11.73
N LYS A 675 2.14 -20.36 -11.11
CA LYS A 675 0.81 -19.95 -11.58
C LYS A 675 0.21 -18.82 -10.78
N HIS A 676 0.59 -18.70 -9.51
CA HIS A 676 -0.15 -17.88 -8.54
C HIS A 676 0.58 -16.58 -8.20
N ILE A 677 -0.15 -15.46 -8.23
CA ILE A 677 0.21 -14.24 -7.48
C ILE A 677 -0.59 -14.22 -6.18
N PRO A 678 0.05 -14.23 -5.01
CA PRO A 678 -0.64 -14.13 -3.73
C PRO A 678 -1.29 -12.76 -3.53
N HIS A 679 -2.37 -12.72 -2.75
CA HIS A 679 -3.18 -11.52 -2.54
C HIS A 679 -2.41 -10.32 -1.98
N TRP A 680 -1.38 -10.54 -1.17
CA TRP A 680 -0.57 -9.48 -0.56
C TRP A 680 0.27 -8.70 -1.57
N TRP A 681 0.33 -9.13 -2.84
CA TRP A 681 0.95 -8.40 -3.96
C TRP A 681 -0.05 -7.82 -4.96
N PHE A 682 -1.36 -7.88 -4.67
CA PHE A 682 -2.36 -7.35 -5.61
C PHE A 682 -2.21 -5.85 -5.87
N ILE A 683 -1.72 -5.06 -4.91
CA ILE A 683 -1.53 -3.62 -5.08
C ILE A 683 -0.41 -3.34 -6.09
N GLU A 684 0.76 -3.93 -5.89
CA GLU A 684 1.93 -3.78 -6.75
C GLU A 684 1.63 -4.30 -8.17
N CYS A 685 0.92 -5.43 -8.28
CA CYS A 685 0.52 -6.01 -9.57
C CYS A 685 -0.54 -5.16 -10.28
N LEU A 686 -1.51 -4.60 -9.53
CA LEU A 686 -2.51 -3.66 -10.06
C LEU A 686 -1.84 -2.39 -10.62
N LEU A 687 -0.86 -1.85 -9.89
CA LEU A 687 -0.08 -0.69 -10.30
C LEU A 687 0.77 -0.99 -11.54
N ALA A 688 1.51 -2.11 -11.52
CA ALA A 688 2.35 -2.56 -12.62
C ALA A 688 1.57 -2.77 -13.92
N GLY A 689 0.42 -3.42 -13.85
CA GLY A 689 -0.35 -3.82 -15.02
C GLY A 689 -1.21 -2.71 -15.63
N LEU A 690 -1.78 -1.82 -14.80
CA LEU A 690 -2.64 -0.74 -15.30
C LEU A 690 -1.87 0.49 -15.79
N ALA A 691 -0.64 0.71 -15.33
CA ALA A 691 0.24 1.70 -15.94
C ALA A 691 0.65 1.26 -17.36
N PRO A 692 0.91 2.17 -18.32
CA PRO A 692 1.42 1.82 -19.64
C PRO A 692 2.92 1.53 -19.65
N TYR A 693 3.65 1.92 -18.60
CA TYR A 693 5.07 1.65 -18.46
C TYR A 693 5.36 0.15 -18.46
N ARG A 694 6.31 -0.29 -19.29
CA ARG A 694 6.87 -1.64 -19.24
C ARG A 694 8.39 -1.52 -19.15
N PRO A 695 9.07 -2.37 -18.35
CA PRO A 695 10.52 -2.36 -18.22
C PRO A 695 11.24 -2.43 -19.58
N PRO A 696 12.47 -1.88 -19.68
CA PRO A 696 13.26 -2.00 -20.90
C PRO A 696 13.57 -3.48 -21.16
N VAL A 697 13.74 -3.86 -22.43
CA VAL A 697 14.01 -5.26 -22.83
C VAL A 697 15.21 -5.85 -22.09
N ALA A 698 16.22 -5.03 -21.76
CA ALA A 698 17.36 -5.42 -20.93
C ALA A 698 16.96 -5.87 -19.51
N ALA A 699 16.01 -5.19 -18.84
CA ALA A 699 15.52 -5.61 -17.52
C ALA A 699 14.77 -6.94 -17.59
N TYR A 700 13.96 -7.15 -18.64
CA TYR A 700 13.33 -8.45 -18.89
C TYR A 700 14.36 -9.55 -19.09
N VAL A 701 15.36 -9.34 -19.94
CA VAL A 701 16.44 -10.33 -20.17
C VAL A 701 17.21 -10.58 -18.88
N LEU A 702 17.67 -9.56 -18.15
CA LEU A 702 18.47 -9.75 -16.92
C LEU A 702 17.69 -10.41 -15.76
N ALA A 703 16.36 -10.33 -15.75
CA ALA A 703 15.50 -10.97 -14.78
C ALA A 703 15.07 -12.41 -15.16
N LEU A 704 14.99 -12.71 -16.47
CA LEU A 704 14.52 -13.99 -17.03
C LEU A 704 15.63 -14.92 -17.52
N ASP A 705 16.74 -14.34 -17.98
CA ASP A 705 17.89 -15.02 -18.57
C ASP A 705 19.01 -15.14 -17.53
N GLU A 706 19.26 -16.37 -17.14
CA GLU A 706 20.26 -16.73 -16.13
C GLU A 706 21.65 -16.92 -16.76
N THR A 707 21.80 -16.86 -18.09
CA THR A 707 23.07 -17.21 -18.75
C THR A 707 24.19 -16.17 -18.60
N TRP A 708 23.91 -14.97 -18.07
CA TRP A 708 24.90 -13.89 -17.99
C TRP A 708 25.74 -13.94 -16.69
N THR A 709 27.05 -13.72 -16.83
CA THR A 709 28.02 -13.66 -15.73
C THR A 709 28.61 -12.26 -15.61
N GLY A 710 28.77 -11.73 -14.40
CA GLY A 710 29.58 -10.54 -14.14
C GLY A 710 29.25 -9.78 -12.88
N THR A 711 30.04 -8.73 -12.62
CA THR A 711 29.95 -7.88 -11.43
C THR A 711 29.28 -6.56 -11.77
N HIS A 712 28.36 -6.09 -10.92
CA HIS A 712 27.76 -4.76 -10.99
C HIS A 712 27.80 -4.07 -9.64
N SER A 713 27.98 -2.75 -9.66
CA SER A 713 27.95 -1.89 -8.47
C SER A 713 27.08 -0.64 -8.72
N PHE A 714 26.29 -0.26 -7.72
CA PHE A 714 25.47 0.97 -7.72
C PHE A 714 25.97 1.88 -6.61
N HIS A 715 26.29 3.14 -6.93
CA HIS A 715 26.87 4.11 -5.99
C HIS A 715 25.84 5.17 -5.62
N LEU A 716 25.55 5.34 -4.34
CA LEU A 716 24.62 6.37 -3.86
C LEU A 716 25.29 7.76 -3.79
N GLY A 717 26.62 7.79 -3.66
CA GLY A 717 27.39 9.05 -3.64
C GLY A 717 27.00 9.99 -2.49
N LEU A 718 27.51 11.23 -2.55
CA LEU A 718 27.20 12.25 -1.53
C LEU A 718 25.99 13.08 -1.95
N ARG A 719 24.81 12.72 -1.41
CA ARG A 719 23.54 13.38 -1.70
C ARG A 719 23.42 14.75 -0.99
N PRO A 720 22.94 15.82 -1.65
CA PRO A 720 22.73 17.11 -0.97
C PRO A 720 21.82 16.99 0.27
N PRO A 721 22.10 17.74 1.36
CA PRO A 721 21.28 17.72 2.56
C PRO A 721 19.89 18.30 2.28
N ILE A 722 18.89 17.66 2.85
CA ILE A 722 17.48 18.08 2.80
C ILE A 722 17.15 19.08 3.92
N PRO A 723 16.08 19.89 3.80
CA PRO A 723 15.66 20.81 4.85
C PRO A 723 15.48 20.11 6.20
N ALA A 724 16.03 20.70 7.27
CA ALA A 724 16.12 20.14 8.63
C ALA A 724 16.89 18.80 8.79
N GLY A 725 17.45 18.25 7.71
CA GLY A 725 18.20 16.99 7.74
C GLY A 725 19.71 17.20 7.85
N GLU A 726 20.47 16.16 7.52
CA GLU A 726 21.92 16.19 7.45
C GLU A 726 22.45 15.63 6.11
N GLN A 727 23.76 15.72 5.91
CA GLN A 727 24.44 15.12 4.77
C GLN A 727 24.31 13.60 4.86
N ALA A 728 23.71 12.95 3.86
CA ALA A 728 23.65 11.50 3.79
C ALA A 728 25.03 10.90 3.42
N ASP A 729 25.39 9.79 4.06
CA ASP A 729 26.61 9.03 3.83
C ASP A 729 26.57 8.30 2.48
N ALA A 730 27.72 8.19 1.81
CA ALA A 730 27.84 7.51 0.53
C ALA A 730 27.98 5.99 0.70
N GLY A 731 27.12 5.23 0.02
CA GLY A 731 27.16 3.76 -0.04
C GLY A 731 27.44 3.19 -1.44
N VAL A 732 27.77 1.89 -1.47
CA VAL A 732 27.78 1.06 -2.69
C VAL A 732 27.01 -0.24 -2.49
N GLU A 733 26.08 -0.55 -3.39
CA GLU A 733 25.55 -1.92 -3.53
C GLU A 733 26.44 -2.66 -4.53
N SER A 734 26.97 -3.84 -4.19
CA SER A 734 27.77 -4.66 -5.12
C SER A 734 27.25 -6.09 -5.22
N TYR A 735 27.21 -6.61 -6.45
CA TYR A 735 26.66 -7.92 -6.80
C TYR A 735 27.58 -8.62 -7.81
N TYR A 736 27.73 -9.93 -7.69
CA TYR A 736 28.32 -10.79 -8.72
C TYR A 736 27.32 -11.88 -9.12
N ARG A 737 26.96 -11.95 -10.40
CA ARG A 737 26.14 -13.04 -10.92
C ARG A 737 26.98 -14.06 -11.67
N SER A 738 26.56 -15.30 -11.52
CA SER A 738 26.90 -16.47 -12.32
C SER A 738 25.59 -17.23 -12.67
N PRO A 739 25.54 -18.08 -13.69
CA PRO A 739 24.29 -18.80 -14.02
C PRO A 739 23.69 -19.58 -12.85
N SER A 740 24.52 -20.23 -12.06
CA SER A 740 24.09 -21.05 -10.93
C SER A 740 23.87 -20.26 -9.64
N PHE A 741 24.29 -18.99 -9.53
CA PHE A 741 24.13 -18.19 -8.31
C PHE A 741 24.27 -16.67 -8.47
N LEU A 742 23.64 -15.93 -7.55
CA LEU A 742 23.93 -14.53 -7.26
C LEU A 742 24.67 -14.44 -5.92
N LEU A 743 25.81 -13.73 -5.90
CA LEU A 743 26.53 -13.34 -4.70
C LEU A 743 26.26 -11.85 -4.43
N THR A 744 25.62 -11.53 -3.32
CA THR A 744 25.43 -10.13 -2.88
C THR A 744 26.42 -9.76 -1.79
N SER A 745 27.02 -8.58 -1.91
CA SER A 745 27.69 -7.95 -0.76
C SER A 745 26.67 -7.60 0.33
N GLY A 746 27.17 -7.30 1.53
CA GLY A 746 26.39 -6.93 2.71
C GLY A 746 26.59 -5.48 3.18
N GLY A 747 27.15 -4.61 2.34
CA GLY A 747 27.16 -3.16 2.58
C GLY A 747 27.94 -2.68 3.82
N ILE A 748 27.58 -1.49 4.29
CA ILE A 748 28.09 -0.77 5.47
C ILE A 748 26.95 -0.03 6.16
N PHE A 749 27.13 0.41 7.40
CA PHE A 749 26.23 1.38 8.03
C PHE A 749 26.27 2.72 7.30
N LEU A 750 25.09 3.32 7.05
CA LEU A 750 24.92 4.68 6.54
C LEU A 750 23.92 5.42 7.45
N ASN A 751 24.17 6.69 7.76
CA ASN A 751 23.19 7.53 8.46
C ASN A 751 21.88 7.72 7.66
N SER A 752 20.84 8.25 8.30
CA SER A 752 19.56 8.45 7.63
C SER A 752 19.52 9.65 6.66
N GLY A 753 20.39 10.66 6.83
CA GLY A 753 20.24 11.96 6.17
C GLY A 753 19.03 12.79 6.66
N TYR A 754 18.13 12.22 7.49
CA TYR A 754 17.04 12.94 8.17
C TYR A 754 17.49 13.59 9.49
N ALA A 755 18.76 13.44 9.86
CA ALA A 755 19.35 13.83 11.13
C ALA A 755 18.68 13.16 12.36
N ASN A 756 19.22 13.43 13.54
CA ASN A 756 18.69 12.96 14.83
C ASN A 756 18.57 11.43 14.95
N ASP A 757 19.34 10.64 14.18
CA ASP A 757 19.31 9.17 14.17
C ASP A 757 19.32 8.55 15.57
N GLY A 758 20.13 9.08 16.49
CA GLY A 758 20.20 8.60 17.88
C GLY A 758 18.90 8.75 18.66
N ILE A 759 18.08 9.77 18.37
CA ILE A 759 16.76 9.98 18.97
C ILE A 759 15.76 8.98 18.38
N ALA A 760 15.79 8.76 17.07
CA ALA A 760 15.00 7.75 16.37
C ALA A 760 15.53 6.30 16.52
N LYS A 761 16.39 6.04 17.53
CA LYS A 761 17.04 4.74 17.81
C LYS A 761 17.70 4.07 16.57
N TYR A 762 18.16 4.88 15.63
CA TYR A 762 18.72 4.49 14.32
C TYR A 762 17.75 3.72 13.41
N LYS A 763 16.42 3.84 13.62
CA LYS A 763 15.42 3.15 12.81
C LYS A 763 15.57 3.49 11.32
N ASN A 764 15.69 4.78 10.99
CA ASN A 764 15.74 5.28 9.61
C ASN A 764 17.15 5.31 8.99
N ALA A 765 18.16 4.81 9.70
CA ALA A 765 19.49 4.57 9.13
C ALA A 765 19.50 3.31 8.26
N ALA A 766 20.51 3.16 7.40
CA ALA A 766 20.70 1.94 6.62
C ALA A 766 21.71 1.01 7.29
N MET A 767 21.30 -0.24 7.51
CA MET A 767 22.09 -1.26 8.16
C MET A 767 22.78 -2.15 7.10
N PRO A 768 24.05 -2.54 7.31
CA PRO A 768 24.67 -3.59 6.53
C PRO A 768 23.90 -4.90 6.74
N GLN A 769 23.87 -5.75 5.72
CA GLN A 769 23.24 -7.07 5.76
C GLN A 769 24.31 -8.17 5.68
N PRO A 770 23.95 -9.46 5.84
CA PRO A 770 24.88 -10.55 5.57
C PRO A 770 25.30 -10.61 4.09
N ILE A 771 26.55 -11.00 3.83
CA ILE A 771 26.97 -11.37 2.47
C ILE A 771 26.34 -12.73 2.18
N THR A 772 25.47 -12.86 1.18
CA THR A 772 24.80 -14.13 0.89
C THR A 772 25.14 -14.69 -0.48
N LEU A 773 25.31 -16.01 -0.53
CA LEU A 773 25.31 -16.79 -1.75
C LEU A 773 23.88 -17.30 -1.97
N LEU A 774 23.23 -16.82 -3.03
CA LEU A 774 21.87 -17.17 -3.42
C LEU A 774 21.91 -18.04 -4.70
N PRO A 775 21.83 -19.38 -4.59
CA PRO A 775 21.75 -20.25 -5.75
C PRO A 775 20.53 -19.92 -6.63
N THR A 776 20.69 -20.02 -7.94
CA THR A 776 19.62 -19.77 -8.91
C THR A 776 18.58 -20.89 -8.90
N GLY A 777 19.01 -22.15 -8.74
CA GLY A 777 18.15 -23.28 -8.42
C GLY A 777 17.70 -23.33 -6.95
N GLY A 778 16.79 -24.24 -6.63
CA GLY A 778 16.28 -24.48 -5.27
C GLY A 778 15.37 -23.38 -4.72
N ALA A 779 14.25 -23.77 -4.11
CA ALA A 779 13.38 -22.85 -3.36
C ALA A 779 13.94 -22.60 -1.94
N LEU A 780 15.20 -22.16 -1.87
CA LEU A 780 15.91 -21.93 -0.62
C LEU A 780 15.41 -20.66 0.08
N THR A 781 15.16 -20.76 1.39
CA THR A 781 14.89 -19.63 2.29
C THR A 781 16.20 -18.99 2.77
N PHE A 782 16.12 -17.79 3.39
CA PHE A 782 17.32 -17.08 3.85
C PHE A 782 18.18 -17.86 4.87
N ASP A 783 17.55 -18.64 5.76
CA ASP A 783 18.22 -19.53 6.72
C ASP A 783 18.91 -20.74 6.06
N GLN A 784 18.51 -21.09 4.83
CA GLN A 784 19.12 -22.17 4.05
C GLN A 784 20.30 -21.71 3.17
N LEU A 785 20.70 -20.43 3.24
CA LEU A 785 21.82 -19.89 2.46
C LEU A 785 23.17 -20.02 3.19
N ILE A 786 24.24 -20.13 2.39
CA ILE A 786 25.61 -19.87 2.85
C ILE A 786 25.77 -18.35 2.95
N ARG A 787 26.11 -17.83 4.13
CA ARG A 787 26.25 -16.38 4.35
C ARG A 787 27.33 -16.03 5.38
N LEU A 788 27.87 -14.81 5.28
CA LEU A 788 28.74 -14.20 6.29
C LEU A 788 27.95 -13.10 6.99
N ASP A 789 27.63 -13.30 8.27
CA ASP A 789 26.80 -12.38 9.04
C ASP A 789 27.58 -11.11 9.48
N VAL A 790 26.84 -10.11 9.96
CA VAL A 790 27.41 -8.80 10.34
C VAL A 790 28.13 -8.89 11.68
N TRP A 791 29.32 -8.29 11.79
CA TRP A 791 30.11 -8.19 13.02
C TRP A 791 30.93 -6.88 13.04
N PRO A 792 31.21 -6.24 14.21
CA PRO A 792 30.81 -6.62 15.57
C PRO A 792 29.36 -6.29 15.90
N ASP A 793 28.82 -5.26 15.24
CA ASP A 793 27.45 -4.81 15.38
C ASP A 793 27.02 -4.09 14.09
N VAL A 794 25.71 -3.90 13.89
CA VAL A 794 25.16 -3.29 12.67
C VAL A 794 25.63 -1.85 12.40
N ARG A 795 26.15 -1.13 13.39
CA ARG A 795 26.68 0.24 13.22
C ARG A 795 28.19 0.30 12.92
N SER A 796 28.92 -0.77 13.22
CA SER A 796 30.39 -0.83 13.04
C SER A 796 30.82 -1.83 11.96
N GLY A 797 29.94 -2.75 11.56
CA GLY A 797 30.23 -3.80 10.59
C GLY A 797 30.40 -3.32 9.15
N VAL A 798 31.30 -3.97 8.43
CA VAL A 798 31.64 -3.70 7.03
C VAL A 798 31.66 -5.02 6.27
N ASN A 799 30.57 -5.31 5.57
CA ASN A 799 30.34 -6.57 4.87
C ASN A 799 30.46 -6.41 3.34
N THR A 800 31.40 -5.58 2.87
CA THR A 800 31.55 -5.28 1.42
C THR A 800 32.47 -6.25 0.66
N ALA A 801 33.13 -7.19 1.34
CA ALA A 801 34.15 -8.05 0.73
C ALA A 801 33.56 -9.26 -0.02
N ALA A 802 32.89 -8.99 -1.14
CA ALA A 802 32.38 -9.99 -2.09
C ALA A 802 32.72 -9.59 -3.53
N PHE A 803 33.37 -10.47 -4.30
CA PHE A 803 33.79 -10.22 -5.68
C PHE A 803 34.08 -11.52 -6.45
N HIS A 804 33.55 -11.67 -7.67
CA HIS A 804 33.87 -12.77 -8.60
C HIS A 804 33.75 -14.20 -8.02
N GLY A 805 32.72 -14.44 -7.21
CA GLY A 805 32.45 -15.72 -6.55
C GLY A 805 33.13 -15.91 -5.19
N PHE A 806 34.10 -15.04 -4.84
CA PHE A 806 34.76 -15.02 -3.55
C PHE A 806 34.06 -14.07 -2.58
N ALA A 807 33.95 -14.47 -1.31
CA ALA A 807 33.54 -13.58 -0.23
C ALA A 807 34.25 -13.91 1.09
N CYS A 808 34.61 -12.89 1.87
CA CYS A 808 35.24 -13.05 3.18
C CYS A 808 34.63 -12.13 4.25
N GLY A 809 34.57 -12.60 5.49
CA GLY A 809 33.92 -11.89 6.60
C GLY A 809 33.99 -12.63 7.93
N ALA A 810 33.23 -12.15 8.90
CA ALA A 810 32.97 -12.84 10.16
C ALA A 810 31.81 -13.83 10.02
N ASN A 811 31.65 -14.70 11.02
CA ASN A 811 30.41 -15.42 11.29
C ASN A 811 29.84 -16.15 10.04
N LEU A 812 30.63 -17.04 9.45
CA LEU A 812 30.14 -17.89 8.35
C LEU A 812 29.07 -18.85 8.86
N HIS A 813 27.84 -18.61 8.41
CA HIS A 813 26.73 -19.53 8.52
C HIS A 813 26.75 -20.50 7.32
N ILE A 814 27.01 -21.78 7.63
CA ILE A 814 26.75 -22.91 6.73
C ILE A 814 25.44 -23.56 7.20
N PRO A 815 24.42 -23.74 6.34
CA PRO A 815 23.12 -24.28 6.74
C PRO A 815 23.19 -25.76 7.11
N ALA A 816 22.25 -26.22 7.94
CA ALA A 816 22.24 -27.58 8.49
C ALA A 816 22.19 -28.68 7.41
N TRP A 817 21.47 -28.45 6.31
CA TRP A 817 21.35 -29.39 5.18
C TRP A 817 22.66 -29.62 4.42
N LEU A 818 23.70 -28.81 4.66
CA LEU A 818 25.06 -29.00 4.14
C LEU A 818 26.04 -29.62 5.16
N LYS A 819 25.65 -29.85 6.42
CA LYS A 819 26.56 -30.17 7.52
C LYS A 819 26.77 -31.66 7.83
N ASP A 820 26.15 -32.58 7.08
CA ASP A 820 26.17 -34.03 7.38
C ASP A 820 27.15 -34.82 6.48
N PRO A 821 27.99 -35.71 7.04
CA PRO A 821 28.93 -35.45 8.12
C PRO A 821 30.28 -35.02 7.53
N ALA A 822 30.27 -33.93 6.75
CA ALA A 822 31.48 -33.36 6.15
C ALA A 822 32.43 -32.81 7.23
N THR A 823 33.32 -33.68 7.72
CA THR A 823 34.46 -33.24 8.55
C THR A 823 35.38 -32.43 7.65
N PRO A 824 35.79 -31.20 8.02
CA PRO A 824 36.56 -30.35 7.13
C PRO A 824 37.89 -31.00 6.74
N LEU A 825 38.08 -31.25 5.44
CA LEU A 825 39.26 -31.88 4.89
C LEU A 825 40.42 -30.89 4.94
N GLN A 826 41.35 -31.13 5.86
CA GLN A 826 42.48 -30.23 6.14
C GLN A 826 42.02 -28.79 6.49
N GLY A 827 40.88 -28.64 7.16
CA GLY A 827 40.29 -27.35 7.53
C GLY A 827 39.29 -26.77 6.52
N TRP A 828 39.18 -27.35 5.32
CA TRP A 828 38.26 -26.89 4.28
C TRP A 828 36.93 -27.65 4.29
N TYR A 829 35.83 -26.91 4.09
CA TYR A 829 34.54 -27.46 3.71
C TYR A 829 34.36 -27.34 2.20
N THR A 830 34.08 -28.46 1.54
CA THR A 830 33.88 -28.56 0.09
C THR A 830 32.49 -29.10 -0.19
N PHE A 831 31.73 -28.43 -1.05
CA PHE A 831 30.34 -28.77 -1.32
C PHE A 831 30.11 -28.99 -2.81
N ASN A 832 29.74 -30.22 -3.17
CA ASN A 832 29.17 -30.53 -4.46
C ASN A 832 27.67 -30.18 -4.44
N LEU A 833 27.30 -29.06 -5.06
CA LEU A 833 25.91 -28.62 -5.24
C LEU A 833 25.42 -28.85 -6.69
N ASP A 834 26.22 -29.49 -7.54
CA ASP A 834 25.82 -30.02 -8.85
C ASP A 834 25.28 -31.47 -8.74
N ALA A 835 25.59 -32.17 -7.65
CA ALA A 835 24.93 -33.42 -7.30
C ALA A 835 23.44 -33.18 -7.01
N ASP A 836 22.58 -34.02 -7.58
CA ASP A 836 21.13 -33.98 -7.35
C ASP A 836 20.79 -34.22 -5.87
N ARG A 837 19.94 -33.35 -5.29
CA ARG A 837 19.56 -33.37 -3.86
C ARG A 837 18.05 -33.58 -3.71
N PRO A 838 17.58 -34.48 -2.83
CA PRO A 838 16.16 -34.81 -2.69
C PRO A 838 15.20 -33.62 -2.47
N GLU A 839 15.65 -32.56 -1.79
CA GLU A 839 14.81 -31.39 -1.43
C GLU A 839 15.09 -30.14 -2.28
N HIS A 840 16.20 -30.10 -3.03
CA HIS A 840 16.70 -28.87 -3.67
C HIS A 840 17.11 -29.05 -5.14
N GLY A 841 17.18 -30.29 -5.64
CA GLY A 841 17.68 -30.62 -6.98
C GLY A 841 19.18 -30.37 -7.15
N ASN A 842 19.63 -30.34 -8.41
CA ASN A 842 20.94 -29.83 -8.81
C ASN A 842 20.90 -28.28 -8.82
N LEU A 843 21.88 -27.63 -8.18
CA LEU A 843 22.05 -26.18 -8.12
C LEU A 843 23.16 -25.64 -9.05
N GLY A 844 24.00 -26.50 -9.64
CA GLY A 844 24.95 -26.18 -10.73
C GLY A 844 26.32 -25.63 -10.33
N LEU A 845 26.62 -25.57 -9.03
CA LEU A 845 27.84 -24.94 -8.49
C LEU A 845 28.66 -25.83 -7.56
N TYR A 846 29.95 -25.52 -7.45
CA TYR A 846 30.81 -26.00 -6.38
C TYR A 846 31.15 -24.86 -5.43
N VAL A 847 31.22 -25.16 -4.13
CA VAL A 847 31.58 -24.19 -3.09
C VAL A 847 32.69 -24.74 -2.21
N ALA A 848 33.71 -23.92 -1.97
CA ALA A 848 34.75 -24.16 -0.97
C ALA A 848 34.63 -23.10 0.13
N ALA A 849 34.77 -23.49 1.39
CA ALA A 849 34.75 -22.57 2.52
C ALA A 849 35.84 -22.92 3.54
N LEU A 850 36.52 -21.89 4.05
CA LEU A 850 37.51 -22.00 5.11
C LEU A 850 36.94 -21.32 6.35
N VAL A 851 36.82 -22.07 7.45
CA VAL A 851 36.36 -21.56 8.76
C VAL A 851 37.53 -21.62 9.72
N THR A 852 37.87 -20.49 10.32
CA THR A 852 38.95 -20.42 11.32
C THR A 852 38.45 -19.81 12.63
N ALA A 853 39.01 -20.26 13.75
CA ALA A 853 38.81 -19.57 15.02
C ALA A 853 39.35 -18.12 14.91
N PRO A 854 38.73 -17.14 15.58
CA PRO A 854 39.35 -15.82 15.69
C PRO A 854 40.71 -15.95 16.38
N ALA A 855 41.75 -15.35 15.79
CA ALA A 855 43.07 -15.30 16.42
C ALA A 855 43.02 -14.51 17.74
N GLU A 856 43.76 -14.98 18.75
CA GLU A 856 43.98 -14.24 20.01
C GLU A 856 44.80 -12.96 19.75
N ILE A 857 44.11 -11.86 19.41
CA ILE A 857 44.72 -10.53 19.20
C ILE A 857 43.89 -9.47 19.97
N TYR A 858 43.46 -9.77 21.20
CA TYR A 858 42.58 -8.90 21.99
C TYR A 858 42.96 -8.90 23.48
N ASP A 859 42.90 -7.72 24.10
CA ASP A 859 43.21 -7.50 25.53
C ASP A 859 42.48 -8.50 26.45
N GLU A 860 43.16 -8.96 27.50
CA GLU A 860 42.70 -9.93 28.52
C GLU A 860 41.50 -9.48 29.39
N GLY A 861 40.72 -8.48 28.94
CA GLY A 861 39.59 -7.88 29.66
C GLY A 861 38.29 -7.70 28.87
N GLN A 862 38.21 -8.08 27.59
CA GLN A 862 36.96 -8.00 26.81
C GLN A 862 36.10 -9.27 26.99
N PRO A 863 34.78 -9.17 27.21
CA PRO A 863 33.91 -10.33 27.31
C PRO A 863 33.81 -11.07 25.97
N SER A 864 33.77 -12.41 26.02
CA SER A 864 33.72 -13.28 24.84
C SER A 864 32.50 -13.08 23.93
N SER A 865 31.42 -12.49 24.45
CA SER A 865 30.23 -12.12 23.67
C SER A 865 30.44 -10.97 22.68
N ALA A 866 31.58 -10.27 22.74
CA ALA A 866 31.96 -9.25 21.75
C ALA A 866 32.69 -9.83 20.52
N TRP A 867 32.99 -11.13 20.51
CA TRP A 867 33.92 -11.75 19.56
C TRP A 867 33.15 -12.39 18.38
N PRO A 868 33.72 -12.47 17.16
CA PRO A 868 33.10 -13.20 16.08
C PRO A 868 33.22 -14.70 16.35
N THR A 869 32.21 -15.49 15.99
CA THR A 869 32.24 -16.94 16.17
C THR A 869 33.35 -17.58 15.32
N ASN A 870 33.66 -16.98 14.16
CA ASN A 870 34.77 -17.38 13.30
C ASN A 870 35.19 -16.22 12.37
N TRP A 871 36.43 -16.27 11.88
CA TRP A 871 36.84 -15.60 10.65
C TRP A 871 36.81 -16.61 9.51
N ALA A 872 36.21 -16.23 8.39
CA ALA A 872 35.96 -17.17 7.31
C ALA A 872 35.93 -16.51 5.93
N PHE A 873 36.06 -17.35 4.92
CA PHE A 873 35.73 -16.98 3.55
C PHE A 873 35.17 -18.19 2.80
N PHE A 874 34.46 -17.92 1.72
CA PHE A 874 34.03 -18.93 0.78
C PHE A 874 34.30 -18.52 -0.67
N TYR A 875 34.34 -19.52 -1.54
CA TYR A 875 34.45 -19.37 -2.98
C TYR A 875 33.42 -20.25 -3.67
N ALA A 876 32.56 -19.65 -4.48
CA ALA A 876 31.56 -20.31 -5.31
C ALA A 876 31.96 -20.21 -6.78
N VAL A 877 31.79 -21.31 -7.53
CA VAL A 877 32.12 -21.39 -8.95
C VAL A 877 31.14 -22.31 -9.69
N GLU A 878 30.88 -22.03 -10.98
CA GLU A 878 30.10 -22.94 -11.84
C GLU A 878 30.76 -24.32 -11.89
N ALA A 879 29.99 -25.39 -11.65
CA ALA A 879 30.50 -26.76 -11.75
C ALA A 879 31.03 -27.05 -13.17
N THR A 880 30.37 -26.51 -14.19
CA THR A 880 30.77 -26.61 -15.62
C THR A 880 32.10 -25.94 -15.96
N SER A 881 32.65 -25.09 -15.08
CA SER A 881 33.98 -24.50 -15.26
C SER A 881 35.13 -25.38 -14.75
N MET A 882 34.81 -26.48 -14.06
CA MET A 882 35.75 -27.41 -13.45
C MET A 882 35.68 -28.79 -14.12
N PRO A 883 36.78 -29.56 -14.21
CA PRO A 883 36.75 -30.89 -14.82
C PRO A 883 35.93 -31.92 -14.02
N SER A 884 35.94 -31.82 -12.69
CA SER A 884 35.11 -32.60 -11.77
C SER A 884 35.13 -31.98 -10.36
N PHE A 885 34.32 -32.49 -9.44
CA PHE A 885 34.34 -32.07 -8.04
C PHE A 885 35.63 -32.48 -7.31
N GLU A 886 36.19 -33.65 -7.63
CA GLU A 886 37.46 -34.12 -7.05
C GLU A 886 38.64 -33.21 -7.45
N GLU A 887 38.66 -32.72 -8.69
CA GLU A 887 39.68 -31.76 -9.14
C GLU A 887 39.49 -30.37 -8.52
N PHE A 888 38.24 -29.97 -8.25
CA PHE A 888 37.93 -28.76 -7.48
C PHE A 888 38.42 -28.84 -6.04
N GLU A 889 38.14 -29.96 -5.36
CA GLU A 889 38.60 -30.22 -4.00
C GLU A 889 40.13 -30.31 -3.92
N ARG A 890 40.76 -31.08 -4.82
CA ARG A 890 42.21 -31.23 -4.90
C ARG A 890 42.92 -29.87 -5.03
N ARG A 891 42.49 -29.02 -5.98
CA ARG A 891 43.08 -27.68 -6.16
C ARG A 891 42.83 -26.77 -4.97
N THR A 892 41.60 -26.78 -4.42
CA THR A 892 41.26 -26.00 -3.22
C THR A 892 42.27 -26.27 -2.10
N ILE A 893 42.59 -27.54 -1.85
CA ILE A 893 43.48 -27.95 -0.76
C ILE A 893 44.96 -27.77 -1.14
N GLU A 894 45.40 -28.32 -2.27
CA GLU A 894 46.83 -28.37 -2.65
C GLU A 894 47.40 -26.98 -2.98
N ASP A 895 46.65 -26.14 -3.70
CA ASP A 895 47.12 -24.81 -4.12
C ASP A 895 47.07 -23.77 -2.97
N ASN A 896 46.45 -24.13 -1.83
CA ASN A 896 46.28 -23.28 -0.65
C ASN A 896 46.83 -23.90 0.65
N ARG A 897 47.61 -24.98 0.58
CA ARG A 897 48.21 -25.64 1.77
C ARG A 897 49.02 -24.68 2.66
N ASP A 898 49.58 -23.62 2.07
CA ASP A 898 50.44 -22.62 2.71
C ASP A 898 49.66 -21.32 3.07
N LEU A 899 48.33 -21.28 2.85
CA LEU A 899 47.48 -20.11 3.08
C LEU A 899 47.35 -19.72 4.56
N ILE A 900 47.25 -20.72 5.43
CA ILE A 900 47.42 -20.55 6.87
C ILE A 900 48.80 -21.15 7.21
N PRO A 901 49.81 -20.32 7.54
CA PRO A 901 51.13 -20.83 7.91
C PRO A 901 51.06 -21.78 9.11
N GLY A 902 51.90 -22.81 9.13
CA GLY A 902 51.84 -23.91 10.11
C GLY A 902 52.10 -23.54 11.58
N ASP A 903 52.31 -22.27 11.91
CA ASP A 903 52.36 -21.70 13.27
C ASP A 903 51.05 -20.96 13.66
N SER A 904 50.04 -20.98 12.80
CA SER A 904 48.72 -20.38 13.02
C SER A 904 47.60 -21.39 12.77
N SER A 905 46.59 -21.39 13.65
CA SER A 905 45.30 -22.08 13.43
C SER A 905 44.20 -21.13 12.92
N SER A 906 44.55 -19.88 12.66
CA SER A 906 43.61 -18.76 12.50
C SER A 906 44.07 -17.73 11.47
N LEU A 907 43.09 -17.07 10.85
CA LEU A 907 43.32 -15.83 10.09
C LEU A 907 43.60 -14.68 11.09
N ARG A 908 44.65 -13.89 10.82
CA ARG A 908 45.16 -12.83 11.68
C ARG A 908 44.92 -11.44 11.07
N ALA A 909 44.64 -10.46 11.92
CA ALA A 909 44.55 -9.07 11.50
C ALA A 909 45.90 -8.51 11.01
N GLY A 910 45.86 -7.65 10.01
CA GLY A 910 47.03 -7.00 9.41
C GLY A 910 47.86 -7.88 8.47
N VAL A 911 47.47 -9.14 8.24
CA VAL A 911 48.14 -10.06 7.31
C VAL A 911 47.43 -10.06 5.97
N ASP A 912 48.17 -9.81 4.88
CA ASP A 912 47.67 -10.01 3.52
C ASP A 912 47.74 -11.52 3.14
N TYR A 913 46.60 -12.08 2.76
CA TYR A 913 46.40 -13.48 2.37
C TYR A 913 46.23 -13.60 0.85
N VAL A 914 46.64 -14.76 0.30
CA VAL A 914 46.59 -15.06 -1.13
C VAL A 914 45.89 -16.40 -1.33
N PHE A 915 44.60 -16.35 -1.67
CA PHE A 915 43.82 -17.54 -2.05
C PHE A 915 43.97 -17.81 -3.55
N ASN A 916 44.44 -19.01 -3.89
CA ASN A 916 44.49 -19.52 -5.26
C ASN A 916 43.20 -20.33 -5.51
N ALA A 917 42.29 -19.76 -6.28
CA ALA A 917 41.00 -20.38 -6.59
C ALA A 917 41.17 -21.57 -7.56
N PRO A 918 40.34 -22.64 -7.45
CA PRO A 918 40.45 -23.84 -8.29
C PRO A 918 40.34 -23.59 -9.81
N ASP A 919 39.65 -22.52 -10.22
CA ASP A 919 39.52 -22.09 -11.62
C ASP A 919 40.68 -21.18 -12.09
N GLY A 920 41.75 -21.08 -11.29
CA GLY A 920 43.00 -20.38 -11.63
C GLY A 920 43.00 -18.88 -11.32
N LYS A 921 41.98 -18.33 -10.67
CA LYS A 921 42.00 -16.94 -10.17
C LYS A 921 42.89 -16.84 -8.93
N ARG A 922 43.68 -15.77 -8.83
CA ARG A 922 44.46 -15.45 -7.61
C ARG A 922 43.83 -14.27 -6.89
N ILE A 923 43.43 -14.46 -5.64
CA ILE A 923 42.66 -13.51 -4.84
C ILE A 923 43.51 -13.05 -3.65
N GLU A 924 43.78 -11.75 -3.58
CA GLU A 924 44.49 -11.10 -2.47
C GLU A 924 43.46 -10.47 -1.53
N PHE A 925 43.51 -10.75 -0.22
CA PHE A 925 42.59 -10.19 0.77
C PHE A 925 43.28 -9.96 2.13
N VAL A 926 42.70 -9.12 2.99
CA VAL A 926 43.27 -8.76 4.30
C VAL A 926 42.16 -8.60 5.35
N ILE A 927 42.45 -8.99 6.60
CA ILE A 927 41.66 -8.56 7.77
C ILE A 927 42.26 -7.24 8.26
N ALA A 928 41.64 -6.10 7.93
CA ALA A 928 42.19 -4.78 8.27
C ALA A 928 41.59 -4.23 9.58
N PRO A 929 42.40 -3.90 10.60
CA PRO A 929 41.97 -3.06 11.72
C PRO A 929 41.74 -1.61 11.24
N SER A 930 40.66 -0.96 11.70
CA SER A 930 40.18 0.32 11.16
C SER A 930 40.90 1.55 11.70
N SER A 931 42.22 1.51 11.85
CA SER A 931 43.03 2.70 12.19
C SER A 931 43.20 3.67 11.00
N ASP A 932 42.66 3.32 9.82
CA ASP A 932 42.46 4.22 8.67
C ASP A 932 41.60 5.44 9.07
N ARG A 933 42.25 6.57 9.30
CA ARG A 933 41.66 7.88 9.68
C ARG A 933 40.68 8.51 8.67
N GLN A 934 40.26 7.78 7.62
CA GLN A 934 39.26 8.25 6.67
C GLN A 934 37.83 8.21 7.23
N PHE A 935 37.56 7.35 8.22
CA PHE A 935 36.28 7.34 8.93
C PHE A 935 36.32 8.35 10.09
N GLY A 936 35.61 9.46 9.92
CA GLY A 936 35.72 10.65 10.78
C GLY A 936 35.44 10.42 12.27
N GLU A 937 35.95 11.34 13.11
CA GLU A 937 36.13 11.23 14.57
C GLU A 937 34.84 11.07 15.44
N ARG A 938 33.66 10.83 14.85
CA ARG A 938 32.38 10.73 15.57
C ARG A 938 32.15 9.41 16.33
N PHE A 939 33.02 8.40 16.21
CA PHE A 939 32.75 7.04 16.72
C PHE A 939 33.94 6.38 17.44
N ALA A 940 34.20 6.78 18.68
CA ALA A 940 35.27 6.20 19.50
C ALA A 940 34.76 5.21 20.57
N LYS A 941 34.83 3.90 20.26
CA LYS A 941 35.38 2.84 21.14
C LYS A 941 35.23 1.45 20.49
N GLY A 942 36.34 0.73 20.36
CA GLY A 942 36.44 -0.56 19.71
C GLY A 942 37.11 -0.45 18.34
N ASP A 943 38.24 -1.12 18.16
CA ASP A 943 38.88 -1.25 16.86
C ASP A 943 37.93 -2.03 15.93
N ARG A 944 37.47 -1.40 14.84
CA ARG A 944 36.61 -2.09 13.88
C ARG A 944 37.50 -2.95 13.00
N TYR A 945 37.09 -4.18 12.70
CA TYR A 945 37.79 -5.01 11.73
C TYR A 945 36.93 -5.15 10.49
N SER A 946 37.52 -4.89 9.33
CA SER A 946 36.90 -5.11 8.03
C SER A 946 37.75 -6.08 7.24
N MET A 947 37.16 -7.17 6.74
CA MET A 947 37.80 -7.94 5.69
C MET A 947 37.71 -7.12 4.39
N ARG A 948 38.81 -7.05 3.63
CA ARG A 948 38.88 -6.31 2.37
C ARG A 948 39.55 -7.16 1.31
N ILE A 949 38.95 -7.21 0.12
CA ILE A 949 39.59 -7.76 -1.07
C ILE A 949 40.54 -6.68 -1.61
N ARG A 950 41.80 -7.03 -1.87
CA ARG A 950 42.81 -6.16 -2.50
C ARG A 950 42.78 -6.32 -4.02
N ARG A 951 42.74 -7.56 -4.50
CA ARG A 951 42.94 -7.91 -5.91
C ARG A 951 42.31 -9.24 -6.27
N VAL A 952 41.80 -9.36 -7.49
CA VAL A 952 41.41 -10.64 -8.10
C VAL A 952 41.99 -10.76 -9.51
N GLY A 953 42.89 -11.72 -9.69
CA GLY A 953 43.72 -11.85 -10.88
C GLY A 953 44.54 -10.58 -11.12
N ASN A 954 44.38 -9.98 -12.29
CA ASN A 954 45.03 -8.71 -12.61
C ASN A 954 44.27 -7.48 -12.10
N ALA A 955 42.96 -7.60 -11.80
CA ALA A 955 42.10 -6.48 -11.42
C ALA A 955 42.25 -6.12 -9.94
N THR A 956 42.57 -4.86 -9.65
CA THR A 956 42.52 -4.30 -8.30
C THR A 956 41.06 -4.12 -7.89
N ALA A 957 40.69 -4.54 -6.68
CA ALA A 957 39.41 -4.15 -6.11
C ALA A 957 39.42 -2.63 -5.84
N PRO A 958 38.28 -1.92 -5.89
CA PRO A 958 38.24 -0.50 -5.58
C PRO A 958 38.75 -0.21 -4.16
N ALA A 959 39.78 0.64 -4.04
CA ALA A 959 40.42 0.92 -2.77
C ALA A 959 39.53 1.73 -1.80
N ASP A 960 38.64 2.56 -2.36
CA ASP A 960 37.58 3.27 -1.65
C ASP A 960 36.32 3.29 -2.54
N LEU A 961 35.25 2.67 -2.05
CA LEU A 961 33.99 2.53 -2.78
C LEU A 961 33.10 3.77 -2.68
N GLN A 962 33.43 4.73 -1.79
CA GLN A 962 32.69 5.99 -1.59
C GLN A 962 33.04 7.05 -2.64
N GLN A 963 34.18 6.91 -3.33
CA GLN A 963 34.70 7.90 -4.29
C GLN A 963 34.45 7.56 -5.77
N LEU A 964 33.79 6.45 -6.06
CA LEU A 964 33.50 6.05 -7.44
C LEU A 964 32.26 6.79 -8.00
N PRO A 965 32.34 7.33 -9.22
CA PRO A 965 31.17 7.91 -9.88
C PRO A 965 30.14 6.84 -10.25
N LEU A 966 28.87 7.25 -10.32
CA LEU A 966 27.77 6.39 -10.79
C LEU A 966 28.11 5.70 -12.12
N ALA A 967 28.08 4.36 -12.08
CA ALA A 967 28.19 3.46 -13.23
C ALA A 967 29.46 3.63 -14.11
N ALA A 968 30.63 3.27 -13.58
CA ALA A 968 31.73 2.80 -14.41
C ALA A 968 31.49 1.34 -14.87
N GLY A 969 30.48 1.11 -15.71
CA GLY A 969 30.20 -0.21 -16.28
C GLY A 969 31.38 -0.70 -17.12
N SER A 970 31.97 -1.83 -16.74
CA SER A 970 32.92 -2.53 -17.60
C SER A 970 32.18 -3.03 -18.84
N SER A 971 32.68 -2.66 -20.02
CA SER A 971 32.05 -2.93 -21.30
C SER A 971 31.70 -4.41 -21.50
N CYS A 972 30.43 -4.70 -21.79
CA CYS A 972 30.03 -5.99 -22.35
C CYS A 972 30.70 -6.18 -23.71
N GLY A 973 31.77 -6.97 -23.74
CA GLY A 973 32.47 -7.37 -24.97
C GLY A 973 32.45 -8.89 -25.10
N PRO A 974 32.04 -9.45 -26.26
CA PRO A 974 32.13 -10.89 -26.48
C PRO A 974 33.61 -11.32 -26.58
N SER A 975 33.93 -12.45 -25.96
CA SER A 975 35.28 -13.00 -25.92
C SER A 975 35.73 -13.53 -27.30
N GLY A 976 36.92 -13.12 -27.79
CA GLY A 976 37.40 -13.55 -29.10
C GLY A 976 38.82 -13.10 -29.50
N THR A 977 39.83 -13.86 -29.09
CA THR A 977 41.23 -13.90 -29.62
C THR A 977 42.16 -12.66 -29.49
N PRO A 978 43.51 -12.86 -29.47
CA PRO A 978 44.45 -11.84 -28.99
C PRO A 978 45.26 -11.07 -30.06
N ALA A 979 45.76 -9.91 -29.62
CA ALA A 979 46.90 -9.12 -30.13
C ALA A 979 46.78 -8.34 -31.46
N ALA A 980 46.81 -6.99 -31.37
CA ALA A 980 47.94 -6.17 -31.88
C ALA A 980 47.84 -4.67 -31.50
N SER A 981 48.93 -4.15 -30.91
CA SER A 981 49.44 -2.76 -30.90
C SER A 981 48.58 -1.53 -31.28
N SER A 982 48.50 -0.59 -30.32
CA SER A 982 48.96 0.83 -30.42
C SER A 982 48.01 2.02 -30.64
N SER A 983 48.43 3.11 -29.98
CA SER A 983 48.17 4.53 -30.22
C SER A 983 46.87 5.14 -29.66
N SER A 984 47.09 6.24 -28.93
CA SER A 984 46.08 7.12 -28.32
C SER A 984 45.72 8.26 -29.26
N THR A 985 44.43 8.62 -29.37
CA THR A 985 44.06 10.03 -29.59
C THR A 985 42.68 10.35 -29.03
N ARG A 986 42.53 11.53 -28.40
CA ARG A 986 41.22 12.10 -28.04
C ARG A 986 40.55 12.66 -29.30
N ALA A 987 39.25 12.47 -29.45
CA ALA A 987 38.40 13.29 -30.31
C ALA A 987 37.01 13.44 -29.69
N ALA A 988 36.57 14.68 -29.45
CA ALA A 988 35.22 14.98 -29.02
C ALA A 988 34.26 14.92 -30.21
N TRP A 989 33.02 14.50 -29.98
CA TRP A 989 31.93 14.56 -30.97
C TRP A 989 30.73 15.30 -30.41
N THR A 990 30.56 16.54 -30.87
CA THR A 990 29.32 17.31 -30.74
C THR A 990 28.32 16.86 -31.81
N LEU A 991 27.08 16.59 -31.41
CA LEU A 991 26.00 16.22 -32.32
C LEU A 991 25.03 17.39 -32.53
N HIS A 992 25.15 18.05 -33.69
CA HIS A 992 24.04 18.77 -34.31
C HIS A 992 23.35 17.84 -35.32
N GLY A 993 22.02 17.74 -35.27
CA GLY A 993 21.26 16.87 -36.16
C GLY A 993 19.76 17.12 -36.12
N SER A 994 19.32 18.21 -36.77
CA SER A 994 17.90 18.51 -36.99
C SER A 994 17.24 17.45 -37.86
N TRP A 995 16.13 16.84 -37.41
CA TRP A 995 15.25 16.05 -38.28
C TRP A 995 13.78 16.44 -38.10
N THR A 996 13.12 16.65 -39.24
CA THR A 996 11.76 17.15 -39.39
C THR A 996 10.72 16.05 -39.23
N SER A 997 9.57 16.38 -38.62
CA SER A 997 8.36 15.55 -38.66
C SER A 997 7.88 15.27 -40.09
N PRO A 998 6.99 14.28 -40.27
CA PRO A 998 5.59 14.68 -40.39
C PRO A 998 4.59 13.76 -39.67
N MET A 999 3.52 14.38 -39.13
CA MET A 999 2.26 13.68 -38.86
C MET A 999 1.53 13.35 -40.16
N SER A 1000 0.82 12.22 -40.21
CA SER A 1000 -0.58 12.22 -40.66
C SER A 1000 -1.31 10.95 -40.24
N SER A 1001 -2.56 11.10 -39.82
CA SER A 1001 -3.47 10.01 -39.44
C SER A 1001 -4.32 9.57 -40.63
N THR A 1002 -4.66 8.27 -40.72
CA THR A 1002 -5.85 7.83 -41.47
C THR A 1002 -6.44 6.54 -40.89
N ARG A 1003 -7.74 6.56 -40.60
CA ARG A 1003 -8.56 5.35 -40.37
C ARG A 1003 -8.74 4.58 -41.69
N ARG A 1004 -8.70 3.24 -41.67
CA ARG A 1004 -9.46 2.37 -42.58
C ARG A 1004 -9.55 0.93 -42.08
N ALA A 1005 -10.72 0.33 -42.28
CA ALA A 1005 -10.98 -1.11 -42.22
C ALA A 1005 -11.66 -1.53 -43.55
N PRO A 1006 -12.00 -2.80 -43.76
CA PRO A 1006 -11.12 -3.98 -43.78
C PRO A 1006 -11.11 -4.64 -45.19
N ALA A 1007 -10.21 -5.61 -45.44
CA ALA A 1007 -10.17 -6.35 -46.72
C ALA A 1007 -10.08 -7.89 -46.51
N ARG A 1008 -10.67 -8.64 -47.44
CA ARG A 1008 -10.84 -10.12 -47.39
C ARG A 1008 -9.81 -10.90 -48.24
N SER A 1009 -9.72 -12.21 -47.96
CA SER A 1009 -9.21 -13.33 -48.79
C SER A 1009 -7.68 -13.50 -48.85
N ARG A 1010 -7.11 -14.69 -48.59
CA ARG A 1010 -7.34 -16.01 -49.23
C ARG A 1010 -7.02 -17.22 -48.33
N ALA A 1011 -7.51 -18.39 -48.74
CA ALA A 1011 -7.14 -19.77 -48.34
C ALA A 1011 -7.01 -20.61 -49.65
N PRO A 1012 -6.73 -21.95 -49.69
CA PRO A 1012 -6.63 -22.98 -48.64
C PRO A 1012 -5.32 -23.83 -48.81
N PRO A 1013 -5.15 -25.18 -48.64
CA PRO A 1013 -6.05 -26.37 -48.46
C PRO A 1013 -5.94 -27.08 -47.08
N GLY A 1014 -6.75 -28.09 -46.70
CA GLY A 1014 -7.94 -28.70 -47.34
C GLY A 1014 -8.48 -29.93 -46.56
N THR A 1015 -9.66 -30.46 -46.97
CA THR A 1015 -10.26 -31.81 -46.66
C THR A 1015 -10.46 -32.24 -45.20
N THR A 1016 -11.61 -32.74 -44.71
CA THR A 1016 -12.55 -33.76 -45.26
C THR A 1016 -14.00 -33.64 -44.71
N SER A 1017 -15.00 -34.08 -45.50
CA SER A 1017 -16.33 -34.72 -45.18
C SER A 1017 -17.09 -34.47 -43.83
N CYS A 1018 -18.42 -34.56 -43.71
CA CYS A 1018 -19.61 -34.63 -44.60
C CYS A 1018 -20.86 -34.51 -43.69
N GLY A 1019 -21.95 -33.83 -44.10
CA GLY A 1019 -23.20 -33.84 -43.32
C GLY A 1019 -24.21 -32.72 -43.63
N ARG A 1020 -25.36 -33.08 -44.20
CA ARG A 1020 -26.59 -32.29 -44.46
C ARG A 1020 -27.76 -33.29 -44.50
N PRO A 1021 -29.05 -32.90 -44.51
CA PRO A 1021 -29.66 -31.56 -44.43
C PRO A 1021 -30.62 -31.45 -43.20
N THR A 1022 -31.34 -30.34 -42.91
CA THR A 1022 -32.58 -29.86 -43.58
C THR A 1022 -32.89 -28.38 -43.30
N SER A 1023 -33.85 -27.84 -44.04
CA SER A 1023 -34.51 -26.51 -43.88
C SER A 1023 -36.03 -26.74 -44.12
N PRO A 1024 -36.94 -25.74 -44.24
CA PRO A 1024 -36.85 -24.28 -44.05
C PRO A 1024 -38.03 -23.63 -43.29
N ALA A 1025 -37.98 -22.31 -43.05
CA ALA A 1025 -39.18 -21.45 -42.94
C ALA A 1025 -38.89 -19.99 -43.38
N ARG A 1026 -39.90 -19.29 -43.92
CA ARG A 1026 -39.88 -17.91 -44.46
C ARG A 1026 -40.78 -16.97 -43.60
N TRP A 1027 -40.94 -15.71 -44.09
CA TRP A 1027 -41.89 -14.64 -43.70
C TRP A 1027 -41.34 -13.65 -42.64
N THR A 1028 -41.33 -12.32 -42.82
CA THR A 1028 -41.60 -11.47 -44.02
C THR A 1028 -40.89 -10.09 -43.91
N ALA A 1029 -41.01 -9.23 -44.93
CA ALA A 1029 -40.60 -7.80 -44.87
C ALA A 1029 -41.81 -6.86 -44.79
N SER A 1030 -41.64 -5.67 -44.19
CA SER A 1030 -42.41 -4.47 -44.51
C SER A 1030 -41.55 -3.22 -44.34
N ALA A 1031 -41.90 -2.14 -45.04
CA ALA A 1031 -41.15 -0.88 -45.06
C ALA A 1031 -42.11 0.31 -45.04
N THR A 1032 -41.71 1.39 -44.36
CA THR A 1032 -42.33 2.73 -44.43
C THR A 1032 -41.24 3.78 -44.28
N ALA A 1033 -41.45 4.97 -44.86
CA ALA A 1033 -40.35 5.86 -45.24
C ALA A 1033 -40.61 7.35 -44.91
N THR A 1034 -39.52 8.05 -44.52
CA THR A 1034 -39.24 9.50 -44.74
C THR A 1034 -40.17 10.55 -44.07
N PRO A 1035 -39.76 11.83 -43.86
CA PRO A 1035 -38.77 12.62 -44.65
C PRO A 1035 -37.77 13.53 -43.90
N ARG A 1036 -36.93 14.22 -44.69
CA ARG A 1036 -35.93 15.27 -44.33
C ARG A 1036 -36.50 16.71 -44.47
N PRO A 1037 -35.80 17.73 -43.94
CA PRO A 1037 -35.18 18.79 -44.79
C PRO A 1037 -33.72 19.12 -44.39
N ARG A 1038 -32.73 19.30 -45.28
CA ARG A 1038 -32.32 20.52 -46.08
C ARG A 1038 -32.05 21.77 -45.22
N TRP A 1039 -30.78 22.16 -44.93
CA TRP A 1039 -29.69 22.77 -45.75
C TRP A 1039 -29.72 24.32 -45.84
N SER A 1040 -28.70 25.03 -45.30
CA SER A 1040 -27.99 26.17 -45.95
C SER A 1040 -26.93 26.87 -45.05
N SER A 1041 -25.90 27.44 -45.67
CA SER A 1041 -24.84 28.36 -45.16
C SER A 1041 -24.24 29.08 -46.39
N PRO A 1042 -23.24 30.00 -46.29
CA PRO A 1042 -22.99 31.15 -45.41
C PRO A 1042 -23.03 32.48 -46.23
N PRO A 1043 -22.44 33.62 -45.79
CA PRO A 1043 -21.10 34.01 -46.30
C PRO A 1043 -20.20 34.87 -45.35
N GLY A 1044 -18.92 35.08 -45.72
CA GLY A 1044 -18.03 36.17 -45.22
C GLY A 1044 -17.76 37.20 -46.35
N PRO A 1045 -16.59 37.88 -46.45
CA PRO A 1045 -15.46 38.13 -45.53
C PRO A 1045 -15.07 39.65 -45.43
N TRP A 1046 -13.86 40.03 -44.91
CA TRP A 1046 -12.87 41.04 -45.42
C TRP A 1046 -11.86 41.56 -44.34
N ARG A 1047 -10.54 41.41 -44.62
CA ARG A 1047 -9.36 42.35 -44.50
C ARG A 1047 -9.25 43.44 -43.39
N SER A 1048 -8.07 43.99 -42.98
CA SER A 1048 -6.62 43.63 -43.00
C SER A 1048 -5.73 44.79 -42.45
N SER A 1049 -4.74 44.56 -41.57
CA SER A 1049 -3.48 45.35 -41.32
C SER A 1049 -2.91 44.99 -39.92
N ALA A 1050 -1.63 44.68 -39.63
CA ALA A 1050 -0.30 45.16 -40.05
C ALA A 1050 0.23 46.41 -39.29
N GLY A 1051 1.39 46.28 -38.63
CA GLY A 1051 2.12 47.31 -37.85
C GLY A 1051 2.48 46.83 -36.42
N SER A 1052 3.70 46.30 -36.17
CA SER A 1052 4.96 47.01 -35.85
C SER A 1052 5.22 47.19 -34.32
N GLY A 1053 6.26 46.55 -33.78
CA GLY A 1053 6.94 46.99 -32.54
C GLY A 1053 8.03 48.03 -32.87
N PRO A 1054 9.09 48.21 -32.04
CA PRO A 1054 9.32 47.75 -30.66
C PRO A 1054 9.77 48.89 -29.70
N SER A 1055 9.84 48.67 -28.37
CA SER A 1055 10.84 49.33 -27.47
C SER A 1055 10.74 48.92 -25.99
N HIS A 1056 11.85 48.44 -25.43
CA HIS A 1056 12.22 48.63 -24.00
C HIS A 1056 12.61 50.11 -23.76
N PRO A 1057 12.51 50.70 -22.53
CA PRO A 1057 13.56 50.46 -21.51
C PRO A 1057 13.23 50.64 -20.00
N THR A 1058 14.15 50.11 -19.18
CA THR A 1058 14.65 50.64 -17.87
C THR A 1058 13.72 51.01 -16.70
N SER A 1059 13.80 50.19 -15.64
CA SER A 1059 14.11 50.53 -14.24
C SER A 1059 13.71 51.88 -13.62
N ALA A 1060 12.98 51.83 -12.50
CA ALA A 1060 13.28 52.59 -11.27
C ALA A 1060 12.52 52.03 -10.04
N THR A 1061 13.20 51.93 -8.89
CA THR A 1061 12.58 51.85 -7.55
C THR A 1061 12.04 53.23 -7.14
N PRO A 1062 11.09 53.30 -6.18
CA PRO A 1062 11.53 53.66 -4.84
C PRO A 1062 10.76 53.00 -3.68
N SER A 1063 11.44 52.89 -2.54
CA SER A 1063 10.87 52.65 -1.22
C SER A 1063 10.37 53.96 -0.58
N CYS A 1064 9.31 53.89 0.26
CA CYS A 1064 9.25 54.55 1.59
C CYS A 1064 7.89 54.40 2.32
N THR A 1065 7.93 53.68 3.45
CA THR A 1065 7.38 54.04 4.78
C THR A 1065 6.18 55.01 4.91
N ARG A 1066 5.08 54.56 5.55
CA ARG A 1066 4.60 55.05 6.89
C ARG A 1066 3.26 54.44 7.38
N SER A 1067 3.31 53.83 8.55
CA SER A 1067 2.28 53.88 9.62
C SER A 1067 2.58 55.10 10.52
N PRO A 1068 1.71 55.63 11.45
CA PRO A 1068 0.96 54.87 12.47
C PRO A 1068 -0.35 55.53 13.05
N ALA A 1069 -0.74 55.05 14.25
CA ALA A 1069 -1.79 55.52 15.19
C ALA A 1069 -3.21 54.94 14.96
N SER A 1070 -3.89 54.21 15.86
CA SER A 1070 -4.01 54.12 17.34
C SER A 1070 -5.11 55.00 17.97
N GLY A 1071 -6.14 54.38 18.56
CA GLY A 1071 -7.20 55.03 19.34
C GLY A 1071 -7.79 54.08 20.39
N THR A 1072 -7.96 54.52 21.64
CA THR A 1072 -8.18 53.65 22.82
C THR A 1072 -9.40 54.03 23.69
N ARG A 1073 -9.84 53.06 24.54
CA ARG A 1073 -10.38 53.18 25.93
C ARG A 1073 -11.92 53.46 26.12
N PRO A 1074 -12.51 53.32 27.36
CA PRO A 1074 -12.46 52.19 28.35
C PRO A 1074 -13.75 51.96 29.23
N ARG A 1075 -13.66 51.07 30.26
CA ARG A 1075 -14.47 50.94 31.55
C ARG A 1075 -15.74 50.04 31.51
N ARG A 1076 -16.22 49.37 32.59
CA ARG A 1076 -15.87 49.31 34.05
C ARG A 1076 -16.38 48.01 34.77
N ARG A 1077 -15.85 47.68 35.97
CA ARG A 1077 -16.33 46.66 36.97
C ARG A 1077 -17.32 47.25 38.00
N PRO A 1078 -18.12 46.43 38.75
CA PRO A 1078 -17.82 45.96 40.15
C PRO A 1078 -18.15 44.45 40.41
N THR A 1079 -17.40 43.61 41.18
CA THR A 1079 -17.43 43.30 42.66
C THR A 1079 -18.81 42.99 43.27
N ARG A 1080 -19.06 42.00 44.17
CA ARG A 1080 -18.22 41.39 45.26
C ARG A 1080 -18.88 40.15 45.95
N THR A 1081 -18.09 39.19 46.50
CA THR A 1081 -18.38 38.24 47.65
C THR A 1081 -19.61 37.27 47.57
N THR A 1082 -19.58 36.00 48.05
CA THR A 1082 -19.19 35.45 49.38
C THR A 1082 -18.69 33.98 49.37
N CYS A 1083 -18.07 33.55 50.50
CA CYS A 1083 -17.76 32.16 50.93
C CYS A 1083 -18.70 31.79 52.14
N PRO A 1084 -18.76 30.57 52.75
CA PRO A 1084 -17.58 29.78 53.22
C PRO A 1084 -17.69 28.23 53.46
N CYS A 1085 -16.56 27.61 53.85
CA CYS A 1085 -16.36 26.39 54.70
C CYS A 1085 -16.92 25.01 54.26
N ASN A 1086 -16.20 23.88 54.33
CA ASN A 1086 -15.52 23.36 55.55
C ASN A 1086 -14.49 22.20 55.31
N SER A 1087 -13.42 22.17 56.14
CA SER A 1087 -12.69 21.02 56.76
C SER A 1087 -12.24 19.78 55.92
N ALA A 1088 -10.94 19.49 55.74
CA ALA A 1088 -9.95 18.87 56.67
C ALA A 1088 -10.25 17.38 57.03
N ARG A 1089 -9.37 16.37 56.84
CA ARG A 1089 -7.99 16.20 57.37
C ARG A 1089 -7.13 15.14 56.58
N PRO A 1090 -5.83 14.93 56.91
CA PRO A 1090 -4.84 14.22 56.07
C PRO A 1090 -4.22 12.92 56.68
N ARG A 1091 -3.19 12.36 55.99
CA ARG A 1091 -2.21 11.26 56.34
C ARG A 1091 -2.41 9.98 55.49
N THR A 1092 -1.40 9.18 55.11
CA THR A 1092 0.07 9.15 55.40
C THR A 1092 0.85 8.44 54.27
N ARG A 1093 2.19 8.56 54.25
CA ARG A 1093 3.10 7.78 53.38
C ARG A 1093 3.07 6.28 53.68
N GLY A 1094 3.34 5.46 52.67
CA GLY A 1094 3.80 4.08 52.80
C GLY A 1094 4.52 3.63 51.52
N CYS A 1095 5.79 3.22 51.63
CA CYS A 1095 6.50 2.58 50.53
C CYS A 1095 6.17 1.08 50.51
N CYS A 1096 6.07 0.46 49.33
CA CYS A 1096 6.68 -0.85 49.06
C CYS A 1096 6.72 -1.17 47.57
N THR A 1097 7.73 -1.97 47.22
CA THR A 1097 8.16 -2.46 45.91
C THR A 1097 7.24 -3.50 45.27
N GLY A 1098 7.23 -3.55 43.93
CA GLY A 1098 7.29 -4.79 43.16
C GLY A 1098 5.99 -5.32 42.54
N PHE A 1099 5.77 -5.04 41.25
CA PHE A 1099 6.09 -5.97 40.16
C PHE A 1099 6.25 -5.20 38.83
#